data_AF-F9XCG7-F1
#
_entry.id   AF-F9XCG7-F1
#
_cell.length_a   1.000
_cell.length_b   1.000
_cell.length_c   1.000
_cell.angle_alpha   90.00
_cell.angle_beta   90.00
_cell.angle_gamma   90.00
#
_symmetry.space_group_name_H-M   'P 1'
#
loop_
_entity.id
_entity.type
_entity.pdbx_description
1 polymer ?
#
loop_
_entity_poly.entity_id
_entity_poly.type
_entity_poly.pdbx_seq_one_letter_code
_entity_poly.pdbx_strand_id
1 'polypeptide(L)'
;MAPPTQYLPLLGTKPKLIAIFGLPGSGKTHLLRHLQHTLPFQHFAFFEGSEVIAEVMASSGGLPAFLSMDNANKRIVRDTAIRNIVETCTSSERIGIMTGHCIFWDEGEECPDSILGNADWAAFTHILYLKVDPATIRARTLADQSRPRPDTSKEHLQLWQDDEMRDLRMNSLQHDILYSSVSGKPEEIQNTVKTFITDFAEHDEQVNMSRALQHLDSSLPPGRSIETMLVLDGDKTLTASDTGDILWDMIKDPKMAVTDPVKQIFDSPMRYSYTAFRQAALMHSERHESILFDLLCEEVASRVVIHPEFLAFLSQVKKNKQVGAILVTCGLTPLWRHVLNKAGLHEIPIIGSGQISHGFVVTPEVKTAVVHRLQHAYHMNVWAFGDSPLDLGMLNQSDRAFVVVGDQRTRSKSMESKLLSSIQQGLKAQQILLPPTSTLRLDSTTLPPIQLQDLVFDDARYWIFNISHATDKPSAQILMTATRDASFAGPALRHAHHQIGRYLALEYVSEKIGLTSYPIRHVQGNFTTGQRLLDEDKTLIIALMRGGEPMALGVSEAFPLAAFHHSYQPEDVQEKNLKGMRTVVLVDSVINNGKSMAEYINHIRGLDVPVRIVVVAGVVQEQAVQENGGLRKQLERHGRLDLVALRMSSNKYTGKKQTDTGDRLFNTTYLD
;
A
#
# COMPACT_ATOMS: atom_id res chain seq x y z
N MET A 1 -35.35 -19.93 2.35
CA MET A 1 -34.52 -20.94 1.66
C MET A 1 -34.42 -20.53 0.21
N ALA A 2 -33.29 -19.92 -0.17
CA ALA A 2 -32.93 -19.63 -1.55
C ALA A 2 -31.98 -20.75 -2.02
N PRO A 3 -32.01 -21.16 -3.30
CA PRO A 3 -31.24 -22.31 -3.75
C PRO A 3 -29.74 -21.99 -3.80
N PRO A 4 -28.89 -23.01 -3.59
CA PRO A 4 -27.43 -22.88 -3.56
C PRO A 4 -26.88 -22.94 -4.99
N THR A 5 -26.21 -21.88 -5.44
CA THR A 5 -25.35 -21.93 -6.62
C THR A 5 -23.99 -22.50 -6.21
N GLN A 6 -23.82 -23.81 -6.37
CA GLN A 6 -22.52 -24.52 -6.33
C GLN A 6 -21.78 -24.29 -7.66
N TYR A 7 -20.63 -23.61 -7.65
CA TYR A 7 -19.24 -24.13 -7.68
C TYR A 7 -18.78 -24.58 -9.09
N LEU A 8 -17.68 -24.09 -9.70
CA LEU A 8 -16.23 -24.14 -9.38
C LEU A 8 -15.45 -23.34 -10.47
N PRO A 9 -14.10 -23.15 -10.42
CA PRO A 9 -13.13 -22.86 -9.35
C PRO A 9 -12.32 -21.56 -9.62
N LEU A 10 -11.60 -21.05 -8.61
CA LEU A 10 -10.54 -20.03 -8.78
C LEU A 10 -9.37 -20.61 -9.59
N LEU A 11 -9.30 -20.35 -10.90
CA LEU A 11 -8.14 -20.56 -11.77
C LEU A 11 -8.22 -19.56 -12.95
N GLY A 12 -7.37 -18.53 -12.91
CA GLY A 12 -7.24 -17.51 -13.96
C GLY A 12 -7.89 -16.17 -13.59
N THR A 13 -7.08 -15.12 -13.49
CA THR A 13 -7.58 -13.73 -13.49
C THR A 13 -8.32 -13.49 -14.81
N LYS A 14 -9.51 -12.87 -14.75
CA LYS A 14 -10.25 -12.42 -15.95
C LYS A 14 -9.27 -11.65 -16.86
N PRO A 15 -9.18 -11.97 -18.16
CA PRO A 15 -8.27 -11.25 -19.05
C PRO A 15 -8.66 -9.77 -19.11
N LYS A 16 -7.66 -8.88 -19.15
CA LYS A 16 -7.92 -7.45 -19.36
C LYS A 16 -8.45 -7.26 -20.78
N LEU A 17 -9.69 -6.77 -20.87
CA LEU A 17 -10.35 -6.40 -22.13
C LEU A 17 -10.73 -4.93 -22.08
N ILE A 18 -10.17 -4.16 -23.00
CA ILE A 18 -10.32 -2.71 -23.15
C ILE A 18 -11.21 -2.45 -24.37
N ALA A 19 -12.42 -1.93 -24.15
CA ALA A 19 -13.33 -1.58 -25.23
C ALA A 19 -13.20 -0.09 -25.60
N ILE A 20 -13.11 0.20 -26.89
CA ILE A 20 -13.03 1.54 -27.46
C ILE A 20 -14.35 1.84 -28.19
N PHE A 21 -15.12 2.76 -27.65
CA PHE A 21 -16.39 3.23 -28.19
C PHE A 21 -16.28 4.65 -28.76
N GLY A 22 -17.33 5.06 -29.46
CA GLY A 22 -17.48 6.37 -30.10
C GLY A 22 -18.38 6.27 -31.32
N LEU A 23 -18.93 7.39 -31.75
CA LEU A 23 -19.87 7.42 -32.86
C LEU A 23 -19.27 6.90 -34.20
N PRO A 24 -20.09 6.45 -35.15
CA PRO A 24 -19.64 6.25 -36.54
C PRO A 24 -18.93 7.50 -37.06
N GLY A 25 -17.75 7.36 -37.69
CA GLY A 25 -16.94 8.50 -38.15
C GLY A 25 -15.97 9.08 -37.12
N SER A 26 -15.99 8.62 -35.86
CA SER A 26 -15.06 9.09 -34.81
C SER A 26 -13.60 8.66 -35.03
N GLY A 27 -13.36 7.64 -35.85
CA GLY A 27 -12.02 7.15 -36.19
C GLY A 27 -11.57 5.87 -35.46
N LYS A 28 -12.48 5.13 -34.82
CA LYS A 28 -12.19 3.87 -34.09
C LYS A 28 -11.30 2.89 -34.86
N THR A 29 -11.67 2.52 -36.09
CA THR A 29 -10.89 1.58 -36.91
C THR A 29 -9.49 2.13 -37.23
N HIS A 30 -9.38 3.44 -37.50
CA HIS A 30 -8.09 4.07 -37.75
C HIS A 30 -7.19 4.04 -36.50
N LEU A 31 -7.76 4.34 -35.32
CA LEU A 31 -7.07 4.24 -34.04
C LEU A 31 -6.64 2.80 -33.74
N LEU A 32 -7.50 1.81 -33.95
CA LEU A 32 -7.17 0.40 -33.71
C LEU A 32 -5.97 -0.05 -34.55
N ARG A 33 -5.94 0.31 -35.84
CA ARG A 33 -4.79 0.04 -36.72
C ARG A 33 -3.52 0.75 -36.25
N HIS A 34 -3.62 2.00 -35.82
CA HIS A 34 -2.48 2.72 -35.25
C HIS A 34 -1.94 2.01 -33.99
N LEU A 35 -2.81 1.53 -33.11
CA LEU A 35 -2.41 0.77 -31.91
C LEU A 35 -1.77 -0.57 -32.27
N GLN A 36 -2.25 -1.27 -33.30
CA GLN A 36 -1.63 -2.51 -33.82
C GLN A 36 -0.17 -2.30 -34.25
N HIS A 37 0.16 -1.12 -34.79
CA HIS A 37 1.53 -0.80 -35.22
C HIS A 37 2.44 -0.29 -34.09
N THR A 38 1.87 0.20 -32.98
CA THR A 38 2.63 0.93 -31.94
C THR A 38 2.72 0.20 -30.62
N LEU A 39 1.84 -0.78 -30.37
CA LEU A 39 1.87 -1.64 -29.19
C LEU A 39 2.45 -3.03 -29.54
N PRO A 40 3.20 -3.66 -28.62
CA PRO A 40 3.85 -4.94 -28.88
C PRO A 40 2.84 -6.09 -28.99
N PHE A 41 2.75 -6.71 -30.17
CA PHE A 41 1.78 -7.78 -30.48
C PHE A 41 1.86 -9.01 -29.54
N GLN A 42 3.02 -9.24 -28.92
CA GLN A 42 3.23 -10.31 -27.94
C GLN A 42 2.40 -10.11 -26.65
N HIS A 43 1.97 -8.88 -26.36
CA HIS A 43 1.22 -8.53 -25.15
C HIS A 43 -0.24 -8.14 -25.43
N PHE A 44 -0.57 -7.78 -26.67
CA PHE A 44 -1.88 -7.25 -27.04
C PHE A 44 -2.51 -8.01 -28.21
N ALA A 45 -3.82 -8.22 -28.12
CA ALA A 45 -4.67 -8.74 -29.18
C ALA A 45 -5.70 -7.68 -29.59
N PHE A 46 -6.00 -7.57 -30.88
CA PHE A 46 -6.79 -6.47 -31.44
C PHE A 46 -8.00 -7.01 -32.18
N PHE A 47 -9.18 -6.44 -31.90
CA PHE A 47 -10.45 -6.94 -32.42
C PHE A 47 -11.32 -5.79 -32.96
N GLU A 48 -11.70 -5.85 -34.24
CA GLU A 48 -12.78 -5.01 -34.78
C GLU A 48 -14.10 -5.77 -34.61
N GLY A 49 -15.04 -5.24 -33.81
CA GLY A 49 -16.24 -5.98 -33.42
C GLY A 49 -17.08 -6.48 -34.59
N SER A 50 -17.14 -5.74 -35.70
CA SER A 50 -17.83 -6.19 -36.92
C SER A 50 -17.11 -7.33 -37.64
N GLU A 51 -15.78 -7.40 -37.56
CA GLU A 51 -15.00 -8.50 -38.15
C GLU A 51 -15.21 -9.79 -37.36
N VAL A 52 -15.17 -9.73 -36.02
CA VAL A 52 -15.44 -10.89 -35.16
C VAL A 52 -16.87 -11.42 -35.35
N ILE A 53 -17.86 -10.53 -35.49
CA ILE A 53 -19.24 -10.94 -35.82
C ILE A 53 -19.30 -11.62 -37.20
N ALA A 54 -18.57 -11.09 -38.19
CA ALA A 54 -18.52 -11.70 -39.52
C ALA A 54 -17.88 -13.10 -39.49
N GLU A 55 -16.85 -13.31 -38.66
CA GLU A 55 -16.20 -14.60 -38.44
C GLU A 55 -17.15 -15.61 -37.77
N VAL A 56 -17.85 -15.20 -36.70
CA VAL A 56 -18.89 -16.04 -36.05
C VAL A 56 -19.97 -16.45 -37.05
N MET A 57 -20.27 -15.58 -38.02
CA MET A 57 -21.29 -15.78 -39.04
C MET A 57 -20.75 -16.37 -40.36
N ALA A 58 -19.48 -16.77 -40.42
CA ALA A 58 -18.83 -17.17 -41.67
C ALA A 58 -19.56 -18.31 -42.40
N SER A 59 -20.10 -19.29 -41.66
CA SER A 59 -20.89 -20.41 -42.22
C SER A 59 -22.32 -20.03 -42.62
N SER A 60 -22.77 -18.83 -42.26
CA SER A 60 -24.18 -18.39 -42.34
C SER A 60 -24.35 -17.14 -43.21
N GLY A 61 -23.36 -16.78 -44.02
CA GLY A 61 -23.40 -15.62 -44.93
C GLY A 61 -22.77 -14.33 -44.37
N GLY A 62 -22.02 -14.42 -43.27
CA GLY A 62 -21.20 -13.33 -42.73
C GLY A 62 -22.01 -12.14 -42.21
N LEU A 63 -21.41 -10.94 -42.28
CA LEU A 63 -22.01 -9.70 -41.77
C LEU A 63 -23.36 -9.33 -42.42
N PRO A 64 -23.59 -9.51 -43.74
CA PRO A 64 -24.90 -9.26 -44.35
C PRO A 64 -26.02 -10.09 -43.74
N ALA A 65 -25.76 -11.37 -43.47
CA ALA A 65 -26.73 -12.25 -42.83
C ALA A 65 -27.06 -11.77 -41.40
N PHE A 66 -26.04 -11.38 -40.63
CA PHE A 66 -26.23 -10.78 -39.31
C PHE A 66 -27.11 -9.53 -39.35
N LEU A 67 -26.90 -8.62 -40.32
CA LEU A 67 -27.69 -7.39 -40.42
C LEU A 67 -29.18 -7.66 -40.69
N SER A 68 -29.49 -8.75 -41.40
CA SER A 68 -30.86 -9.15 -41.71
C SER A 68 -31.62 -9.84 -40.57
N MET A 69 -30.93 -10.19 -39.47
CA MET A 69 -31.54 -10.84 -38.31
C MET A 69 -32.39 -9.90 -37.46
N ASP A 70 -33.34 -10.47 -36.72
CA ASP A 70 -34.02 -9.77 -35.63
C ASP A 70 -33.08 -9.46 -34.45
N ASN A 71 -33.54 -8.59 -33.54
CA ASN A 71 -32.73 -8.12 -32.41
C ASN A 71 -32.35 -9.23 -31.41
N ALA A 72 -33.19 -10.25 -31.23
CA ALA A 72 -32.91 -11.35 -30.30
C ALA A 72 -31.78 -12.23 -30.83
N ASN A 73 -31.82 -12.57 -32.12
CA ASN A 73 -30.78 -13.33 -32.80
C ASN A 73 -29.47 -12.53 -32.92
N LYS A 74 -29.54 -11.22 -33.22
CA LYS A 74 -28.36 -10.35 -33.19
C LYS A 74 -27.68 -10.35 -31.83
N ARG A 75 -28.44 -10.38 -30.74
CA ARG A 75 -27.90 -10.46 -29.37
C ARG A 75 -27.14 -11.76 -29.11
N ILE A 76 -27.68 -12.91 -29.55
CA ILE A 76 -27.01 -14.22 -29.41
C ILE A 76 -25.65 -14.22 -30.14
N VAL A 77 -25.60 -13.65 -31.34
CA VAL A 77 -24.36 -13.57 -32.13
C VAL A 77 -23.35 -12.64 -31.46
N ARG A 78 -23.76 -11.48 -30.94
CA ARG A 78 -22.88 -10.57 -30.17
C ARG A 78 -22.33 -11.23 -28.91
N ASP A 79 -23.18 -11.90 -28.14
CA ASP A 79 -22.79 -12.68 -26.96
C ASP A 79 -21.74 -13.76 -27.31
N THR A 80 -21.89 -14.40 -28.47
CA THR A 80 -20.92 -15.40 -28.95
C THR A 80 -19.60 -14.74 -29.36
N ALA A 81 -19.66 -13.62 -30.10
CA ALA A 81 -18.48 -12.87 -30.52
C ALA A 81 -17.65 -12.39 -29.32
N ILE A 82 -18.28 -11.81 -28.29
CA ILE A 82 -17.54 -11.35 -27.10
C ILE A 82 -16.93 -12.50 -26.32
N ARG A 83 -17.61 -13.66 -26.22
CA ARG A 83 -17.04 -14.86 -25.58
C ARG A 83 -15.81 -15.37 -26.34
N ASN A 84 -15.85 -15.39 -27.67
CA ASN A 84 -14.69 -15.77 -28.49
C ASN A 84 -13.50 -14.83 -28.27
N ILE A 85 -13.75 -13.52 -28.13
CA ILE A 85 -12.68 -12.54 -27.80
C ILE A 85 -12.07 -12.87 -26.44
N VAL A 86 -12.90 -13.09 -25.41
CA VAL A 86 -12.44 -13.43 -24.06
C VAL A 86 -11.63 -14.72 -24.05
N GLU A 87 -12.10 -15.76 -24.73
CA GLU A 87 -11.40 -17.05 -24.85
C GLU A 87 -10.05 -16.89 -25.58
N THR A 88 -10.00 -16.09 -26.63
CA THR A 88 -8.77 -15.78 -27.36
C THR A 88 -7.76 -15.03 -26.48
N CYS A 89 -8.22 -14.05 -25.70
CA CYS A 89 -7.35 -13.30 -24.78
C CYS A 89 -6.84 -14.19 -23.65
N THR A 90 -7.72 -15.04 -23.10
CA THR A 90 -7.37 -15.99 -22.03
C THR A 90 -6.33 -17.01 -22.50
N SER A 91 -6.58 -17.67 -23.64
CA SER A 91 -5.68 -18.69 -24.19
C SER A 91 -4.33 -18.15 -24.68
N SER A 92 -4.29 -16.89 -25.12
CA SER A 92 -3.04 -16.26 -25.56
C SER A 92 -2.34 -15.46 -24.46
N GLU A 93 -2.92 -15.34 -23.26
CA GLU A 93 -2.42 -14.49 -22.16
C GLU A 93 -2.16 -13.03 -22.58
N ARG A 94 -2.96 -12.52 -23.53
CA ARG A 94 -2.84 -11.16 -24.06
C ARG A 94 -3.99 -10.27 -23.63
N ILE A 95 -3.71 -8.98 -23.54
CA ILE A 95 -4.71 -7.94 -23.28
C ILE A 95 -5.50 -7.69 -24.57
N GLY A 96 -6.82 -7.81 -24.50
CA GLY A 96 -7.70 -7.53 -25.62
C GLY A 96 -7.97 -6.04 -25.77
N ILE A 97 -7.84 -5.51 -26.97
CA ILE A 97 -8.28 -4.17 -27.35
C ILE A 97 -9.33 -4.34 -28.44
N MET A 98 -10.56 -3.91 -28.17
CA MET A 98 -11.66 -4.05 -29.11
C MET A 98 -12.31 -2.73 -29.46
N THR A 99 -12.81 -2.60 -30.68
CA THR A 99 -13.67 -1.49 -31.08
C THR A 99 -15.10 -1.97 -31.28
N GLY A 100 -16.07 -1.14 -30.87
CA GLY A 100 -17.48 -1.48 -30.95
C GLY A 100 -18.39 -0.26 -31.07
N HIS A 101 -19.69 -0.54 -31.10
CA HIS A 101 -20.77 0.43 -31.05
C HIS A 101 -21.61 0.14 -29.81
N CYS A 102 -22.04 1.17 -29.06
CA CYS A 102 -22.94 0.98 -27.92
C CYS A 102 -24.40 1.22 -28.31
N ILE A 103 -24.65 2.18 -29.18
CA ILE A 103 -26.00 2.55 -29.65
C ILE A 103 -25.97 2.71 -31.18
N PHE A 104 -27.10 2.46 -31.85
CA PHE A 104 -27.34 2.87 -33.24
C PHE A 104 -28.60 3.73 -33.26
N TRP A 105 -28.46 5.05 -33.43
CA TRP A 105 -29.58 5.99 -33.31
C TRP A 105 -29.74 6.85 -34.57
N ASP A 106 -30.76 6.52 -35.36
CA ASP A 106 -31.10 7.27 -36.57
C ASP A 106 -31.87 8.56 -36.23
N GLU A 107 -31.62 9.60 -37.02
CA GLU A 107 -32.22 10.92 -36.79
C GLU A 107 -33.72 10.90 -37.06
N GLY A 108 -34.51 11.38 -36.09
CA GLY A 108 -35.98 11.34 -36.13
C GLY A 108 -36.60 10.12 -35.44
N GLU A 109 -35.79 9.19 -34.94
CA GLU A 109 -36.24 8.08 -34.08
C GLU A 109 -36.08 8.40 -32.59
N GLU A 110 -36.84 7.72 -31.73
CA GLU A 110 -36.62 7.74 -30.29
C GLU A 110 -35.27 7.11 -29.93
N CYS A 111 -34.62 7.59 -28.86
CA CYS A 111 -33.32 7.04 -28.46
C CYS A 111 -33.45 5.55 -28.13
N PRO A 112 -32.75 4.65 -28.84
CA PRO A 112 -32.86 3.22 -28.61
C PRO A 112 -32.01 2.77 -27.43
N ASP A 113 -32.40 1.65 -26.81
CA ASP A 113 -31.62 1.01 -25.76
C ASP A 113 -30.22 0.60 -26.26
N SER A 114 -29.24 0.60 -25.34
CA SER A 114 -27.89 0.09 -25.60
C SER A 114 -27.92 -1.33 -26.15
N ILE A 115 -27.09 -1.59 -27.16
CA ILE A 115 -26.94 -2.93 -27.75
C ILE A 115 -26.03 -3.85 -26.92
N LEU A 116 -25.41 -3.33 -25.86
CA LEU A 116 -24.51 -4.06 -24.98
C LEU A 116 -25.32 -4.96 -24.02
N GLY A 117 -25.00 -6.25 -24.03
CA GLY A 117 -25.62 -7.25 -23.17
C GLY A 117 -24.84 -7.52 -21.88
N ASN A 118 -25.38 -8.42 -21.05
CA ASN A 118 -24.70 -8.87 -19.83
C ASN A 118 -23.35 -9.52 -20.12
N ALA A 119 -23.20 -10.18 -21.28
CA ALA A 119 -21.93 -10.78 -21.69
C ALA A 119 -20.85 -9.72 -21.95
N ASP A 120 -21.21 -8.58 -22.54
CA ASP A 120 -20.31 -7.45 -22.78
C ASP A 120 -19.83 -6.84 -21.46
N TRP A 121 -20.76 -6.49 -20.57
CA TRP A 121 -20.43 -5.94 -19.24
C TRP A 121 -19.65 -6.93 -18.38
N ALA A 122 -19.94 -8.23 -18.47
CA ALA A 122 -19.14 -9.25 -17.79
C ALA A 122 -17.74 -9.42 -18.39
N ALA A 123 -17.52 -9.08 -19.66
CA ALA A 123 -16.24 -9.22 -20.35
C ALA A 123 -15.32 -8.01 -20.16
N PHE A 124 -15.86 -6.78 -20.22
CA PHE A 124 -15.03 -5.58 -20.17
C PHE A 124 -14.36 -5.38 -18.81
N THR A 125 -13.16 -4.81 -18.86
CA THR A 125 -12.44 -4.33 -17.67
C THR A 125 -12.25 -2.82 -17.72
N HIS A 126 -12.11 -2.28 -18.95
CA HIS A 126 -11.94 -0.86 -19.21
C HIS A 126 -12.76 -0.45 -20.44
N ILE A 127 -13.24 0.78 -20.43
CA ILE A 127 -13.93 1.43 -21.54
C ILE A 127 -13.29 2.78 -21.81
N LEU A 128 -12.89 3.00 -23.05
CA LEU A 128 -12.44 4.28 -23.56
C LEU A 128 -13.44 4.82 -24.57
N TYR A 129 -13.91 6.05 -24.38
CA TYR A 129 -14.83 6.71 -25.30
C TYR A 129 -14.11 7.78 -26.12
N LEU A 130 -14.19 7.71 -27.45
CA LEU A 130 -13.64 8.73 -28.35
C LEU A 130 -14.63 9.88 -28.52
N LYS A 131 -14.43 10.94 -27.73
CA LYS A 131 -15.21 12.18 -27.79
C LYS A 131 -14.68 13.08 -28.90
N VAL A 132 -15.35 13.08 -30.05
CA VAL A 132 -14.96 13.84 -31.24
C VAL A 132 -16.04 14.87 -31.56
N ASP A 133 -15.63 16.09 -31.90
CA ASP A 133 -16.53 17.16 -32.30
C ASP A 133 -17.54 16.69 -33.38
N PRO A 134 -18.87 16.88 -33.18
CA PRO A 134 -19.89 16.45 -34.13
C PRO A 134 -19.70 16.97 -35.55
N ALA A 135 -19.18 18.19 -35.72
CA ALA A 135 -18.92 18.73 -37.05
C ALA A 135 -17.80 17.96 -37.77
N THR A 136 -16.76 17.56 -37.02
CA THR A 136 -15.69 16.69 -37.51
C THR A 136 -16.20 15.30 -37.88
N ILE A 137 -17.08 14.71 -37.05
CA ILE A 137 -17.71 13.41 -37.35
C ILE A 137 -18.49 13.48 -38.66
N ARG A 138 -19.38 14.47 -38.79
CA ARG A 138 -20.18 14.67 -40.00
C ARG A 138 -19.31 14.85 -41.25
N ALA A 139 -18.28 15.69 -41.17
CA ALA A 139 -17.36 15.92 -42.29
C ALA A 139 -16.64 14.65 -42.75
N ARG A 140 -16.16 13.82 -41.80
CA ARG A 140 -15.53 12.53 -42.09
C ARG A 140 -16.51 11.54 -42.70
N THR A 141 -17.73 11.50 -42.18
CA THR A 141 -18.77 10.61 -42.67
C THR A 141 -19.18 10.94 -44.12
N LEU A 142 -19.32 12.23 -44.46
CA LEU A 142 -19.60 12.67 -45.83
C LEU A 142 -18.45 12.42 -46.80
N ALA A 143 -17.21 12.46 -46.32
CA ALA A 143 -16.01 12.20 -47.13
C ALA A 143 -15.73 10.70 -47.35
N ASP A 144 -16.34 9.81 -46.55
CA ASP A 144 -16.11 8.37 -46.62
C ASP A 144 -16.89 7.74 -47.78
N GLN A 145 -16.22 7.58 -48.93
CA GLN A 145 -16.77 6.91 -50.11
C GLN A 145 -16.87 5.38 -49.96
N SER A 146 -16.23 4.80 -48.94
CA SER A 146 -16.13 3.34 -48.77
C SER A 146 -17.29 2.75 -47.97
N ARG A 147 -17.90 3.55 -47.09
CA ARG A 147 -19.04 3.17 -46.24
C ARG A 147 -20.06 4.31 -46.26
N PRO A 148 -21.04 4.30 -47.19
CA PRO A 148 -22.06 5.34 -47.25
C PRO A 148 -22.92 5.28 -45.99
N ARG A 149 -23.15 6.44 -45.37
CA ARG A 149 -23.98 6.59 -44.17
C ARG A 149 -24.97 7.75 -44.38
N PRO A 150 -26.11 7.78 -43.68
CA PRO A 150 -27.04 8.91 -43.71
C PRO A 150 -26.33 10.22 -43.34
N ASP A 151 -26.74 11.33 -43.97
CA ASP A 151 -26.29 12.66 -43.54
C ASP A 151 -27.06 13.05 -42.28
N THR A 152 -26.39 12.91 -41.14
CA THR A 152 -26.95 13.20 -39.81
C THR A 152 -26.60 14.62 -39.38
N SER A 153 -27.56 15.34 -38.79
CA SER A 153 -27.35 16.70 -38.28
C SER A 153 -26.30 16.75 -37.16
N LYS A 154 -25.68 17.93 -36.98
CA LYS A 154 -24.68 18.11 -35.90
C LYS A 154 -25.34 18.03 -34.53
N GLU A 155 -26.57 18.52 -34.46
CA GLU A 155 -27.41 18.56 -33.27
C GLU A 155 -27.75 17.14 -32.82
N HIS A 156 -28.17 16.26 -33.75
CA HIS A 156 -28.43 14.86 -33.44
C HIS A 156 -27.16 14.11 -33.03
N LEU A 157 -26.04 14.32 -33.73
CA LEU A 157 -24.75 13.72 -33.36
C LEU A 157 -24.27 14.14 -31.96
N GLN A 158 -24.54 15.39 -31.55
CA GLN A 158 -24.23 15.85 -30.20
C GLN A 158 -25.09 15.13 -29.16
N LEU A 159 -26.42 15.06 -29.39
CA LEU A 159 -27.34 14.35 -28.50
C LEU A 159 -26.95 12.87 -28.36
N TRP A 160 -26.66 12.21 -29.48
CA TRP A 160 -26.23 10.81 -29.48
C TRP A 160 -24.92 10.61 -28.72
N GLN A 161 -23.93 11.49 -28.91
CA GLN A 161 -22.65 11.39 -28.20
C GLN A 161 -22.81 11.55 -26.67
N ASP A 162 -23.59 12.54 -26.25
CA ASP A 162 -23.84 12.81 -24.83
C ASP A 162 -24.59 11.66 -24.16
N ASP A 163 -25.54 11.07 -24.87
CA ASP A 163 -26.32 9.91 -24.40
C ASP A 163 -25.44 8.66 -24.23
N GLU A 164 -24.67 8.31 -25.27
CA GLU A 164 -23.78 7.14 -25.25
C GLU A 164 -22.71 7.26 -24.15
N MET A 165 -22.14 8.46 -23.97
CA MET A 165 -21.17 8.73 -22.90
C MET A 165 -21.79 8.61 -21.50
N ARG A 166 -23.00 9.14 -21.30
CA ARG A 166 -23.72 9.09 -20.03
C ARG A 166 -24.04 7.65 -19.65
N ASP A 167 -24.58 6.87 -20.59
CA ASP A 167 -24.96 5.49 -20.36
C ASP A 167 -23.74 4.61 -20.10
N LEU A 168 -22.69 4.73 -20.90
CA LEU A 168 -21.46 3.96 -20.68
C LEU A 168 -20.84 4.29 -19.32
N ARG A 169 -20.77 5.57 -18.94
CA ARG A 169 -20.22 5.98 -17.64
C ARG A 169 -21.03 5.41 -16.48
N MET A 170 -22.35 5.57 -16.50
CA MET A 170 -23.21 5.10 -15.40
C MET A 170 -23.18 3.59 -15.26
N ASN A 171 -23.26 2.85 -16.38
CA ASN A 171 -23.20 1.39 -16.36
C ASN A 171 -21.82 0.87 -15.95
N SER A 172 -20.73 1.55 -16.35
CA SER A 172 -19.38 1.15 -15.95
C SER A 172 -19.20 1.18 -14.42
N LEU A 173 -19.74 2.19 -13.75
CA LEU A 173 -19.73 2.27 -12.27
C LEU A 173 -20.49 1.10 -11.62
N GLN A 174 -21.59 0.64 -12.22
CA GLN A 174 -22.38 -0.48 -11.68
C GLN A 174 -21.70 -1.85 -11.86
N HIS A 175 -20.79 -1.96 -12.83
CA HIS A 175 -20.16 -3.23 -13.21
C HIS A 175 -18.67 -3.31 -12.86
N ASP A 176 -18.15 -2.38 -12.05
CA ASP A 176 -16.74 -2.31 -11.66
C ASP A 176 -15.77 -2.21 -12.87
N ILE A 177 -16.15 -1.40 -13.87
CA ILE A 177 -15.37 -1.16 -15.10
C ILE A 177 -14.80 0.26 -15.07
N LEU A 178 -13.51 0.38 -15.39
CA LEU A 178 -12.88 1.70 -15.53
C LEU A 178 -13.31 2.37 -16.83
N TYR A 179 -13.91 3.54 -16.74
CA TYR A 179 -14.35 4.36 -17.86
C TYR A 179 -13.50 5.61 -18.00
N SER A 180 -13.11 5.96 -19.23
CA SER A 180 -12.60 7.30 -19.51
C SER A 180 -12.98 7.81 -20.90
N SER A 181 -13.30 9.10 -21.02
CA SER A 181 -13.47 9.76 -22.32
C SER A 181 -12.21 10.49 -22.76
N VAL A 182 -11.84 10.33 -24.03
CA VAL A 182 -10.69 10.97 -24.65
C VAL A 182 -11.15 11.93 -25.73
N SER A 183 -10.71 13.19 -25.65
CA SER A 183 -10.95 14.24 -26.65
C SER A 183 -9.66 14.91 -27.07
N GLY A 184 -9.65 15.56 -28.24
CA GLY A 184 -8.51 16.31 -28.76
C GLY A 184 -8.36 16.13 -30.26
N LYS A 185 -7.22 16.57 -30.79
CA LYS A 185 -6.82 16.28 -32.17
C LYS A 185 -6.49 14.79 -32.36
N PRO A 186 -6.50 14.26 -33.60
CA PRO A 186 -6.24 12.84 -33.84
C PRO A 186 -4.96 12.30 -33.20
N GLU A 187 -3.84 13.03 -33.29
CA GLU A 187 -2.56 12.63 -32.70
C GLU A 187 -2.59 12.66 -31.16
N GLU A 188 -3.28 13.64 -30.57
CA GLU A 188 -3.47 13.73 -29.11
C GLU A 188 -4.32 12.57 -28.60
N ILE A 189 -5.41 12.23 -29.31
CA ILE A 189 -6.24 11.06 -29.00
C ILE A 189 -5.41 9.78 -29.07
N GLN A 190 -4.61 9.59 -30.13
CA GLN A 190 -3.75 8.42 -30.28
C GLN A 190 -2.75 8.29 -29.12
N ASN A 191 -2.07 9.38 -28.75
CA ASN A 191 -1.11 9.40 -27.66
C ASN A 191 -1.76 9.15 -26.29
N THR A 192 -2.90 9.79 -26.02
CA THR A 192 -3.63 9.61 -24.76
C THR A 192 -4.16 8.18 -24.63
N VAL A 193 -4.79 7.63 -25.67
CA VAL A 193 -5.29 6.24 -25.65
C VAL A 193 -4.15 5.25 -25.48
N LYS A 194 -3.02 5.44 -26.17
CA LYS A 194 -1.83 4.60 -25.99
C LYS A 194 -1.30 4.66 -24.55
N THR A 195 -1.27 5.85 -23.96
CA THR A 195 -0.83 6.06 -22.57
C THR A 195 -1.75 5.33 -21.60
N PHE A 196 -3.06 5.47 -21.78
CA PHE A 196 -4.06 4.79 -20.93
C PHE A 196 -3.98 3.28 -21.06
N ILE A 197 -3.86 2.74 -22.28
CA ILE A 197 -3.73 1.29 -22.50
C ILE A 197 -2.45 0.74 -21.85
N THR A 198 -1.33 1.47 -21.94
CA THR A 198 -0.06 1.05 -21.33
C THR A 198 -0.16 1.08 -19.80
N ASP A 199 -0.77 2.14 -19.24
CA ASP A 199 -1.09 2.25 -17.82
C ASP A 199 -2.00 1.10 -17.34
N PHE A 200 -3.07 0.79 -18.07
CA PHE A 200 -4.00 -0.30 -17.74
C PHE A 200 -3.33 -1.66 -17.82
N ALA A 201 -2.37 -1.85 -18.72
CA ALA A 201 -1.64 -3.11 -18.85
C ALA A 201 -0.79 -3.40 -17.61
N GLU A 202 -0.02 -2.42 -17.15
CA GLU A 202 0.95 -2.60 -16.08
C GLU A 202 0.34 -2.62 -14.69
N HIS A 203 -0.79 -1.95 -14.48
CA HIS A 203 -1.27 -1.72 -13.14
C HIS A 203 -2.24 -2.77 -12.61
N ASP A 204 -2.03 -3.08 -11.34
CA ASP A 204 -2.91 -3.78 -10.43
C ASP A 204 -2.64 -3.27 -8.99
N GLU A 205 -3.31 -3.83 -8.01
CA GLU A 205 -3.16 -3.46 -6.60
C GLU A 205 -1.72 -3.65 -6.09
N GLN A 206 -1.03 -4.71 -6.53
CA GLN A 206 0.32 -5.04 -6.08
C GLN A 206 1.35 -4.07 -6.65
N VAL A 207 1.27 -3.77 -7.95
CA VAL A 207 2.12 -2.78 -8.60
C VAL A 207 1.87 -1.40 -8.01
N ASN A 208 0.60 -1.04 -7.77
CA ASN A 208 0.24 0.21 -7.11
C ASN A 208 0.90 0.35 -5.73
N MET A 209 0.78 -0.70 -4.91
CA MET A 209 1.40 -0.76 -3.59
C MET A 209 2.92 -0.60 -3.67
N SER A 210 3.57 -1.34 -4.57
CA SER A 210 5.02 -1.28 -4.75
C SER A 210 5.49 0.12 -5.15
N ARG A 211 4.78 0.79 -6.06
CA ARG A 211 5.11 2.15 -6.51
C ARG A 211 4.94 3.17 -5.39
N ALA A 212 3.86 3.08 -4.61
CA ALA A 212 3.63 3.95 -3.46
C ALA A 212 4.72 3.79 -2.39
N LEU A 213 5.11 2.55 -2.06
CA LEU A 213 6.19 2.28 -1.09
C LEU A 213 7.57 2.68 -1.62
N GLN A 214 7.83 2.51 -2.91
CA GLN A 214 9.07 3.03 -3.52
C GLN A 214 9.12 4.56 -3.43
N HIS A 215 7.99 5.24 -3.64
CA HIS A 215 7.91 6.68 -3.50
C HIS A 215 8.18 7.12 -2.07
N LEU A 216 7.62 6.43 -1.07
CA LEU A 216 7.96 6.60 0.35
C LEU A 216 9.46 6.45 0.59
N ASP A 217 10.04 5.31 0.17
CA ASP A 217 11.46 5.00 0.41
C ASP A 217 12.38 6.08 -0.22
N SER A 218 12.00 6.65 -1.37
CA SER A 218 12.73 7.75 -2.02
C SER A 218 12.55 9.13 -1.37
N SER A 219 11.45 9.31 -0.63
CA SER A 219 11.08 10.57 0.02
C SER A 219 11.69 10.74 1.40
N LEU A 220 12.18 9.66 2.00
CA LEU A 220 12.82 9.70 3.32
C LEU A 220 14.26 10.21 3.21
N PRO A 221 14.67 11.19 4.03
CA PRO A 221 16.00 11.79 3.94
C PRO A 221 17.10 10.76 4.29
N PRO A 222 18.12 10.56 3.44
CA PRO A 222 19.23 9.66 3.75
C PRO A 222 20.07 10.23 4.91
N GLY A 223 20.34 9.41 5.91
CA GLY A 223 21.26 9.76 7.02
C GLY A 223 20.67 10.64 8.12
N ARG A 224 19.35 10.81 8.19
CA ARG A 224 18.69 11.47 9.33
C ARG A 224 18.17 10.39 10.30
N SER A 225 18.60 10.45 11.56
CA SER A 225 18.18 9.55 12.64
C SER A 225 16.77 9.88 13.14
N ILE A 226 15.78 9.86 12.24
CA ILE A 226 14.38 10.05 12.63
C ILE A 226 13.96 8.82 13.44
N GLU A 227 13.63 9.04 14.71
CA GLU A 227 13.18 8.01 15.64
C GLU A 227 11.66 7.91 15.65
N THR A 228 10.97 9.05 15.49
CA THR A 228 9.51 9.11 15.44
C THR A 228 9.02 9.72 14.12
N MET A 229 8.09 9.05 13.45
CA MET A 229 7.45 9.55 12.24
C MET A 229 5.98 9.83 12.48
N LEU A 230 5.56 11.06 12.17
CA LEU A 230 4.15 11.43 12.14
C LEU A 230 3.57 11.13 10.76
N VAL A 231 2.57 10.27 10.71
CA VAL A 231 1.82 9.94 9.50
C VAL A 231 0.48 10.67 9.57
N LEU A 232 0.34 11.69 8.75
CA LEU A 232 -0.78 12.62 8.77
C LEU A 232 -1.68 12.34 7.57
N ASP A 233 -2.98 12.17 7.78
CA ASP A 233 -3.94 12.36 6.70
C ASP A 233 -4.14 13.86 6.39
N GLY A 234 -4.62 14.17 5.19
CA GLY A 234 -4.85 15.52 4.73
C GLY A 234 -6.25 16.05 5.08
N ASP A 235 -7.22 15.74 4.22
CA ASP A 235 -8.57 16.30 4.27
C ASP A 235 -9.25 15.98 5.59
N LYS A 236 -9.94 16.97 6.19
CA LYS A 236 -10.63 16.83 7.50
C LYS A 236 -9.74 16.45 8.69
N THR A 237 -8.44 16.26 8.46
CA THR A 237 -7.41 15.99 9.48
C THR A 237 -6.55 17.23 9.69
N LEU A 238 -5.79 17.67 8.67
CA LEU A 238 -5.01 18.91 8.72
C LEU A 238 -5.85 20.16 8.47
N THR A 239 -6.98 20.02 7.79
CA THR A 239 -7.86 21.13 7.39
C THR A 239 -9.30 20.81 7.79
N ALA A 240 -10.12 21.82 8.10
CA ALA A 240 -11.53 21.58 8.42
C ALA A 240 -12.36 21.16 7.20
N SER A 241 -11.92 21.57 6.01
CA SER A 241 -12.59 21.35 4.74
C SER A 241 -12.04 20.11 4.03
N ASP A 242 -12.87 19.53 3.17
CA ASP A 242 -12.50 18.53 2.17
C ASP A 242 -12.06 19.26 0.88
N THR A 243 -10.81 19.09 0.49
CA THR A 243 -10.23 19.77 -0.68
C THR A 243 -10.81 19.25 -1.99
N GLY A 244 -11.27 17.99 -2.02
CA GLY A 244 -12.00 17.42 -3.14
C GLY A 244 -13.34 18.13 -3.34
N ASP A 245 -14.11 18.30 -2.26
CA ASP A 245 -15.40 19.02 -2.32
C ASP A 245 -15.22 20.45 -2.86
N ILE A 246 -14.20 21.18 -2.40
CA ILE A 246 -13.92 22.55 -2.87
C ILE A 246 -13.54 22.56 -4.36
N LEU A 247 -12.68 21.63 -4.79
CA LEU A 247 -12.30 21.49 -6.20
C LEU A 247 -13.53 21.25 -7.07
N TRP A 248 -14.39 20.32 -6.67
CA TRP A 248 -15.59 20.00 -7.45
C TRP A 248 -16.62 21.11 -7.43
N ASP A 249 -16.79 21.84 -6.33
CA ASP A 249 -17.65 23.02 -6.27
C ASP A 249 -17.20 24.13 -7.22
N MET A 250 -15.89 24.28 -7.44
CA MET A 250 -15.37 25.25 -8.42
C MET A 250 -15.54 24.83 -9.87
N ILE A 251 -15.56 23.52 -10.15
CA ILE A 251 -15.71 23.00 -11.51
C ILE A 251 -17.19 22.85 -11.92
N LYS A 252 -18.12 22.88 -10.96
CA LYS A 252 -19.56 22.74 -11.24
C LYS A 252 -20.07 23.88 -12.12
N ASP A 253 -20.74 23.52 -13.23
CA ASP A 253 -21.57 24.47 -13.99
C ASP A 253 -22.81 24.81 -13.14
N PRO A 254 -23.10 26.10 -12.86
CA PRO A 254 -24.26 26.53 -12.09
C PRO A 254 -25.61 26.01 -12.60
N LYS A 255 -25.68 25.57 -13.86
CA LYS A 255 -26.90 25.06 -14.52
C LYS A 255 -27.09 23.55 -14.39
N MET A 256 -26.08 22.81 -13.94
CA MET A 256 -26.14 21.34 -13.81
C MET A 256 -26.39 20.95 -12.35
N ALA A 257 -27.62 20.54 -12.04
CA ALA A 257 -28.01 20.01 -10.73
C ALA A 257 -27.49 18.57 -10.51
N VAL A 258 -26.19 18.33 -10.72
CA VAL A 258 -25.60 16.99 -10.62
C VAL A 258 -24.79 16.87 -9.33
N THR A 259 -25.02 15.77 -8.62
CA THR A 259 -24.22 15.30 -7.48
C THR A 259 -22.73 15.26 -7.85
N ASP A 260 -21.87 15.51 -6.87
CA ASP A 260 -20.41 15.46 -7.04
C ASP A 260 -19.98 14.16 -7.78
N PRO A 261 -19.38 14.27 -8.98
CA PRO A 261 -19.02 13.11 -9.80
C PRO A 261 -18.09 12.12 -9.10
N VAL A 262 -17.23 12.58 -8.19
CA VAL A 262 -16.34 11.69 -7.44
C VAL A 262 -17.09 10.97 -6.33
N LYS A 263 -18.06 11.63 -5.68
CA LYS A 263 -18.96 10.95 -4.72
C LYS A 263 -19.76 9.84 -5.40
N GLN A 264 -20.21 10.06 -6.63
CA GLN A 264 -20.91 9.01 -7.40
C GLN A 264 -20.05 7.74 -7.58
N ILE A 265 -18.72 7.89 -7.76
CA ILE A 265 -17.81 6.74 -7.86
C ILE A 265 -17.83 5.94 -6.54
N PHE A 266 -17.62 6.61 -5.41
CA PHE A 266 -17.52 5.94 -4.09
C PHE A 266 -18.87 5.46 -3.55
N ASP A 267 -19.98 6.06 -3.99
CA ASP A 267 -21.35 5.63 -3.66
C ASP A 267 -21.81 4.44 -4.51
N SER A 268 -21.14 4.18 -5.63
CA SER A 268 -21.39 3.03 -6.51
C SER A 268 -21.00 1.69 -5.84
N PRO A 269 -21.31 0.55 -6.47
CA PRO A 269 -20.82 -0.76 -6.04
C PRO A 269 -19.30 -0.85 -5.88
N MET A 270 -18.52 0.00 -6.58
CA MET A 270 -17.05 0.05 -6.45
C MET A 270 -16.60 0.44 -5.04
N ARG A 271 -17.41 1.20 -4.29
CA ARG A 271 -17.08 1.69 -2.93
C ARG A 271 -15.69 2.33 -2.87
N TYR A 272 -14.96 2.14 -1.79
CA TYR A 272 -13.58 2.63 -1.62
C TYR A 272 -12.55 1.57 -2.04
N SER A 273 -12.81 0.87 -3.15
CA SER A 273 -11.86 -0.11 -3.71
C SER A 273 -10.72 0.58 -4.46
N TYR A 274 -9.67 -0.18 -4.76
CA TYR A 274 -8.61 0.26 -5.66
C TYR A 274 -9.16 0.73 -7.02
N THR A 275 -10.11 0.00 -7.61
CA THR A 275 -10.76 0.38 -8.87
C THR A 275 -11.45 1.74 -8.77
N ALA A 276 -12.13 2.03 -7.66
CA ALA A 276 -12.77 3.34 -7.44
C ALA A 276 -11.74 4.48 -7.41
N PHE A 277 -10.62 4.31 -6.69
CA PHE A 277 -9.56 5.33 -6.67
C PHE A 277 -8.90 5.51 -8.05
N ARG A 278 -8.74 4.43 -8.81
CA ARG A 278 -8.29 4.50 -10.21
C ARG A 278 -9.27 5.24 -11.12
N GLN A 279 -10.57 5.01 -10.95
CA GLN A 279 -11.62 5.72 -11.68
C GLN A 279 -11.59 7.22 -11.38
N ALA A 280 -11.35 7.60 -10.12
CA ALA A 280 -11.18 9.01 -9.76
C ALA A 280 -9.94 9.63 -10.42
N ALA A 281 -8.81 8.93 -10.42
CA ALA A 281 -7.59 9.38 -11.12
C ALA A 281 -7.79 9.57 -12.63
N LEU A 282 -8.53 8.65 -13.27
CA LEU A 282 -8.93 8.80 -14.67
C LEU A 282 -9.80 10.03 -14.89
N MET A 283 -10.80 10.25 -14.04
CA MET A 283 -11.69 11.41 -14.14
C MET A 283 -10.93 12.75 -14.04
N HIS A 284 -9.92 12.85 -13.18
CA HIS A 284 -9.05 14.03 -13.13
C HIS A 284 -8.18 14.19 -14.38
N SER A 285 -7.88 13.10 -15.08
CA SER A 285 -7.09 13.10 -16.31
C SER A 285 -7.92 13.49 -17.54
N GLU A 286 -9.25 13.32 -17.52
CA GLU A 286 -10.14 13.68 -18.64
C GLU A 286 -10.30 15.19 -18.85
N ARG A 287 -10.29 15.97 -17.77
CA ARG A 287 -10.84 17.34 -17.79
C ARG A 287 -9.83 18.43 -18.08
N HIS A 288 -8.56 18.18 -17.79
CA HIS A 288 -7.55 19.24 -17.80
C HIS A 288 -6.20 18.72 -18.25
N GLU A 289 -5.57 19.45 -19.17
CA GLU A 289 -4.13 19.35 -19.39
C GLU A 289 -3.41 19.59 -18.05
N SER A 290 -2.27 18.92 -17.85
CA SER A 290 -1.56 18.90 -16.57
C SER A 290 -1.28 20.31 -16.00
N ILE A 291 -1.04 21.32 -16.85
CA ILE A 291 -0.76 22.70 -16.44
C ILE A 291 -2.05 23.38 -15.92
N LEU A 292 -3.15 23.24 -16.65
CA LEU A 292 -4.44 23.82 -16.24
C LEU A 292 -4.95 23.17 -14.96
N PHE A 293 -4.69 21.87 -14.79
CA PHE A 293 -5.03 21.16 -13.57
C PHE A 293 -4.25 21.70 -12.36
N ASP A 294 -2.95 21.95 -12.50
CA ASP A 294 -2.12 22.47 -11.42
C ASP A 294 -2.53 23.89 -11.00
N LEU A 295 -2.86 24.77 -11.96
CA LEU A 295 -3.40 26.11 -11.67
C LEU A 295 -4.73 26.05 -10.91
N LEU A 296 -5.60 25.11 -11.26
CA LEU A 296 -6.84 24.89 -10.52
C LEU A 296 -6.56 24.38 -9.10
N CYS A 297 -5.60 23.48 -8.93
CA CYS A 297 -5.15 23.03 -7.61
C CYS A 297 -4.59 24.17 -6.76
N GLU A 298 -3.84 25.11 -7.35
CA GLU A 298 -3.34 26.32 -6.67
C GLU A 298 -4.48 27.23 -6.20
N GLU A 299 -5.48 27.46 -7.06
CA GLU A 299 -6.67 28.25 -6.70
C GLU A 299 -7.46 27.60 -5.56
N VAL A 300 -7.63 26.26 -5.56
CA VAL A 300 -8.22 25.53 -4.43
C VAL A 300 -7.39 25.73 -3.16
N ALA A 301 -6.07 25.54 -3.24
CA ALA A 301 -5.18 25.69 -2.11
C ALA A 301 -5.22 27.10 -1.51
N SER A 302 -5.51 28.13 -2.32
CA SER A 302 -5.70 29.50 -1.84
C SER A 302 -6.86 29.64 -0.82
N ARG A 303 -7.88 28.78 -0.94
CA ARG A 303 -9.09 28.76 -0.09
C ARG A 303 -8.99 27.81 1.10
N VAL A 304 -7.96 26.96 1.10
CA VAL A 304 -7.72 25.96 2.15
C VAL A 304 -6.86 26.56 3.25
N VAL A 305 -7.22 26.24 4.50
CA VAL A 305 -6.53 26.70 5.71
C VAL A 305 -6.25 25.49 6.59
N ILE A 306 -4.96 25.28 6.90
CA ILE A 306 -4.53 24.28 7.88
C ILE A 306 -4.91 24.77 9.28
N HIS A 307 -5.37 23.85 10.13
CA HIS A 307 -5.69 24.15 11.52
C HIS A 307 -4.50 24.83 12.22
N PRO A 308 -4.70 25.98 12.88
CA PRO A 308 -3.64 26.69 13.59
C PRO A 308 -2.89 25.81 14.61
N GLU A 309 -3.61 24.88 15.24
CA GLU A 309 -3.06 23.90 16.18
C GLU A 309 -2.07 22.96 15.52
N PHE A 310 -2.37 22.48 14.30
CA PHE A 310 -1.44 21.67 13.51
C PHE A 310 -0.26 22.49 13.01
N LEU A 311 -0.45 23.76 12.62
CA LEU A 311 0.67 24.64 12.24
C LEU A 311 1.65 24.84 13.40
N ALA A 312 1.13 25.08 14.61
CA ALA A 312 1.95 25.21 15.81
C ALA A 312 2.68 23.91 16.13
N PHE A 313 1.99 22.76 16.06
CA PHE A 313 2.55 21.44 16.32
C PHE A 313 3.65 21.06 15.30
N LEU A 314 3.40 21.19 14.00
CA LEU A 314 4.38 20.88 12.95
C LEU A 314 5.58 21.84 12.96
N SER A 315 5.39 23.07 13.42
CA SER A 315 6.50 23.99 13.68
C SER A 315 7.42 23.52 14.80
N GLN A 316 6.91 22.78 15.79
CA GLN A 316 7.73 22.13 16.82
C GLN A 316 8.46 20.90 16.26
N VAL A 317 7.77 20.09 15.46
CA VAL A 317 8.36 18.94 14.76
C VAL A 317 9.57 19.36 13.93
N LYS A 318 9.46 20.46 13.17
CA LYS A 318 10.56 21.00 12.35
C LYS A 318 11.83 21.31 13.17
N LYS A 319 11.67 21.68 14.45
CA LYS A 319 12.80 21.99 15.34
C LYS A 319 13.44 20.74 15.94
N ASN A 320 12.73 19.61 15.97
CA ASN A 320 13.23 18.35 16.52
C ASN A 320 13.83 17.48 15.39
N LYS A 321 15.12 17.18 15.46
CA LYS A 321 15.81 16.38 14.44
C LYS A 321 15.42 14.90 14.45
N GLN A 322 14.91 14.39 15.57
CA GLN A 322 14.50 12.99 15.75
C GLN A 322 13.04 12.74 15.38
N VAL A 323 12.28 13.79 15.04
CA VAL A 323 10.87 13.67 14.65
C VAL A 323 10.70 14.11 13.20
N GLY A 324 10.14 13.23 12.38
CA GLY A 324 9.73 13.51 11.01
C GLY A 324 8.22 13.60 10.89
N ALA A 325 7.75 14.20 9.80
CA ALA A 325 6.35 14.17 9.41
C ALA A 325 6.22 13.82 7.94
N ILE A 326 5.17 13.08 7.58
CA ILE A 326 4.80 12.75 6.22
C ILE A 326 3.28 12.86 6.07
N LEU A 327 2.84 13.43 4.96
CA LEU A 327 1.43 13.49 4.58
C LEU A 327 1.09 12.27 3.72
N VAL A 328 0.12 11.46 4.15
CA VAL A 328 -0.37 10.29 3.41
C VAL A 328 -1.87 10.47 3.20
N THR A 329 -2.28 10.83 1.98
CA THR A 329 -3.65 11.26 1.70
C THR A 329 -4.22 10.58 0.47
N CYS A 330 -5.52 10.29 0.48
CA CYS A 330 -6.21 9.86 -0.74
C CYS A 330 -6.41 11.03 -1.72
N GLY A 331 -6.26 12.27 -1.25
CA GLY A 331 -6.41 13.50 -2.01
C GLY A 331 -5.27 13.75 -3.00
N LEU A 332 -5.36 14.86 -3.71
CA LEU A 332 -4.49 15.17 -4.85
C LEU A 332 -3.13 15.72 -4.40
N THR A 333 -2.05 15.06 -4.79
CA THR A 333 -0.66 15.48 -4.51
C THR A 333 -0.36 16.91 -4.97
N PRO A 334 -0.73 17.36 -6.20
CA PRO A 334 -0.48 18.74 -6.62
C PRO A 334 -1.16 19.77 -5.73
N LEU A 335 -2.41 19.51 -5.33
CA LEU A 335 -3.18 20.36 -4.43
C LEU A 335 -2.53 20.44 -3.05
N TRP A 336 -2.25 19.29 -2.44
CA TRP A 336 -1.62 19.25 -1.11
C TRP A 336 -0.22 19.87 -1.09
N ARG A 337 0.52 19.79 -2.20
CA ARG A 337 1.79 20.50 -2.37
C ARG A 337 1.59 22.01 -2.25
N HIS A 338 0.61 22.58 -2.95
CA HIS A 338 0.30 24.01 -2.86
C HIS A 338 -0.17 24.42 -1.45
N VAL A 339 -1.00 23.59 -0.79
CA VAL A 339 -1.46 23.82 0.58
C VAL A 339 -0.28 23.86 1.57
N LEU A 340 0.62 22.88 1.51
CA LEU A 340 1.78 22.83 2.41
C LEU A 340 2.79 23.95 2.10
N ASN A 341 3.01 24.29 0.83
CA ASN A 341 3.88 25.39 0.43
C ASN A 341 3.39 26.73 1.01
N LYS A 342 2.10 27.02 0.86
CA LYS A 342 1.45 28.22 1.41
C LYS A 342 1.60 28.30 2.93
N ALA A 343 1.59 27.16 3.62
CA ALA A 343 1.77 27.08 5.07
C ALA A 343 3.24 27.08 5.54
N GLY A 344 4.23 27.13 4.62
CA GLY A 344 5.65 27.06 4.96
C GLY A 344 6.14 25.66 5.35
N LEU A 345 5.38 24.61 4.98
CA LEU A 345 5.61 23.20 5.33
C LEU A 345 6.09 22.36 4.12
N HIS A 346 6.71 22.99 3.12
CA HIS A 346 7.17 22.38 1.87
C HIS A 346 8.18 21.22 2.03
N GLU A 347 8.79 21.09 3.21
CA GLU A 347 9.74 20.01 3.52
C GLU A 347 9.04 18.68 3.87
N ILE A 348 7.74 18.71 4.19
CA ILE A 348 6.97 17.50 4.52
C ILE A 348 6.68 16.73 3.23
N PRO A 349 7.15 15.49 3.08
CA PRO A 349 6.87 14.69 1.89
C PRO A 349 5.38 14.32 1.80
N ILE A 350 4.91 14.09 0.58
CA ILE A 350 3.51 13.79 0.28
C ILE A 350 3.43 12.46 -0.44
N ILE A 351 2.72 11.51 0.15
CA ILE A 351 2.25 10.29 -0.50
C ILE A 351 0.76 10.50 -0.77
N GLY A 352 0.45 11.02 -1.96
CA GLY A 352 -0.91 11.37 -2.36
C GLY A 352 -1.30 10.73 -3.69
N SER A 353 -2.60 10.80 -4.03
CA SER A 353 -3.10 10.39 -5.34
C SER A 353 -2.93 11.52 -6.37
N GLY A 354 -3.23 11.25 -7.64
CA GLY A 354 -3.19 12.28 -8.67
C GLY A 354 -3.91 11.86 -9.94
N GLN A 355 -3.61 12.56 -11.04
CA GLN A 355 -3.88 12.06 -12.39
C GLN A 355 -3.12 10.74 -12.61
N ILE A 356 -3.51 9.96 -13.62
CA ILE A 356 -2.89 8.65 -13.87
C ILE A 356 -1.37 8.75 -14.13
N SER A 357 -0.90 9.92 -14.61
CA SER A 357 0.51 10.23 -14.82
C SER A 357 1.34 10.22 -13.52
N HIS A 358 0.69 10.28 -12.36
CA HIS A 358 1.34 10.17 -11.06
C HIS A 358 1.84 8.73 -10.77
N GLY A 359 1.27 7.72 -11.45
CA GLY A 359 1.76 6.35 -11.44
C GLY A 359 1.31 5.48 -10.26
N PHE A 360 0.58 6.02 -9.29
CA PHE A 360 -0.12 5.26 -8.24
C PHE A 360 -1.28 6.08 -7.64
N VAL A 361 -2.17 5.40 -6.92
CA VAL A 361 -3.25 5.97 -6.11
C VAL A 361 -3.10 5.52 -4.65
N VAL A 362 -3.50 6.37 -3.72
CA VAL A 362 -3.45 6.07 -2.28
C VAL A 362 -4.80 5.54 -1.84
N THR A 363 -4.82 4.27 -1.42
CA THR A 363 -5.97 3.58 -0.83
C THR A 363 -5.79 3.42 0.68
N PRO A 364 -6.82 3.00 1.44
CA PRO A 364 -6.68 2.65 2.86
C PRO A 364 -5.58 1.61 3.13
N GLU A 365 -5.42 0.65 2.22
CA GLU A 365 -4.38 -0.39 2.28
C GLU A 365 -2.99 0.23 2.10
N VAL A 366 -2.82 1.20 1.18
CA VAL A 366 -1.56 1.92 1.00
C VAL A 366 -1.20 2.71 2.26
N LYS A 367 -2.17 3.41 2.88
CA LYS A 367 -1.95 4.13 4.15
C LYS A 367 -1.42 3.20 5.24
N THR A 368 -2.02 2.02 5.36
CA THR A 368 -1.61 0.98 6.31
C THR A 368 -0.19 0.47 6.01
N ALA A 369 0.10 0.19 4.74
CA ALA A 369 1.39 -0.31 4.31
C ALA A 369 2.53 0.71 4.54
N VAL A 370 2.25 2.01 4.40
CA VAL A 370 3.22 3.07 4.72
C VAL A 370 3.62 3.01 6.20
N VAL A 371 2.67 2.91 7.13
CA VAL A 371 2.96 2.77 8.56
C VAL A 371 3.78 1.51 8.82
N HIS A 372 3.36 0.37 8.26
CA HIS A 372 4.07 -0.90 8.40
C HIS A 372 5.51 -0.80 7.88
N ARG A 373 5.73 -0.17 6.72
CA ARG A 373 7.06 0.02 6.12
C ARG A 373 7.96 0.86 7.04
N LEU A 374 7.44 1.96 7.58
CA LEU A 374 8.17 2.84 8.53
C LEU A 374 8.57 2.09 9.81
N GLN A 375 7.71 1.26 10.37
CA GLN A 375 8.01 0.49 11.58
C GLN A 375 9.01 -0.65 11.33
N HIS A 376 8.84 -1.38 10.24
CA HIS A 376 9.55 -2.65 10.04
C HIS A 376 10.85 -2.50 9.23
N ALA A 377 10.89 -1.59 8.27
CA ALA A 377 12.09 -1.35 7.47
C ALA A 377 12.97 -0.22 8.03
N TYR A 378 12.35 0.76 8.69
CA TYR A 378 13.04 1.93 9.22
C TYR A 378 13.09 2.00 10.75
N HIS A 379 12.41 1.08 11.45
CA HIS A 379 12.42 0.98 12.92
C HIS A 379 11.98 2.25 13.65
N MET A 380 11.10 3.02 13.02
CA MET A 380 10.55 4.24 13.59
C MET A 380 9.34 3.92 14.48
N ASN A 381 9.19 4.69 15.54
CA ASN A 381 7.94 4.79 16.28
C ASN A 381 6.97 5.68 15.47
N VAL A 382 5.79 5.16 15.11
CA VAL A 382 4.87 5.85 14.19
C VAL A 382 3.63 6.36 14.91
N TRP A 383 3.33 7.64 14.72
CA TRP A 383 2.11 8.27 15.22
C TRP A 383 1.21 8.61 14.04
N ALA A 384 0.01 8.02 14.00
CA ALA A 384 -0.93 8.23 12.90
C ALA A 384 -2.07 9.17 13.32
N PHE A 385 -2.46 10.06 12.40
CA PHE A 385 -3.53 11.04 12.57
C PHE A 385 -4.51 10.92 11.40
N GLY A 386 -5.79 10.71 11.68
CA GLY A 386 -6.83 10.62 10.66
C GLY A 386 -8.22 10.89 11.20
N ASP A 387 -9.18 11.17 10.32
CA ASP A 387 -10.55 11.54 10.68
C ASP A 387 -11.60 10.52 10.20
N SER A 388 -11.23 9.58 9.33
CA SER A 388 -12.18 8.81 8.53
C SER A 388 -11.97 7.30 8.64
N PRO A 389 -12.95 6.48 8.18
CA PRO A 389 -12.77 5.04 8.08
C PRO A 389 -11.60 4.60 7.20
N LEU A 390 -11.16 5.45 6.26
CA LEU A 390 -10.05 5.15 5.35
C LEU A 390 -8.71 5.14 6.10
N ASP A 391 -8.68 5.76 7.28
CA ASP A 391 -7.49 5.90 8.12
C ASP A 391 -7.39 4.81 9.19
N LEU A 392 -8.46 4.04 9.42
CA LEU A 392 -8.49 3.04 10.48
C LEU A 392 -7.37 2.00 10.34
N GLY A 393 -7.01 1.63 9.11
CA GLY A 393 -5.90 0.71 8.89
C GLY A 393 -4.56 1.28 9.36
N MET A 394 -4.24 2.54 9.01
CA MET A 394 -3.01 3.18 9.47
C MET A 394 -3.03 3.50 10.98
N LEU A 395 -4.19 3.82 11.55
CA LEU A 395 -4.37 4.04 12.99
C LEU A 395 -4.23 2.73 13.79
N ASN A 396 -4.72 1.61 13.27
CA ASN A 396 -4.57 0.29 13.90
C ASN A 396 -3.12 -0.18 13.87
N GLN A 397 -2.40 0.12 12.81
CA GLN A 397 -1.01 -0.30 12.64
C GLN A 397 -0.01 0.55 13.43
N SER A 398 -0.35 1.80 13.76
CA SER A 398 0.58 2.75 14.38
C SER A 398 0.83 2.47 15.88
N ASP A 399 1.95 2.98 16.38
CA ASP A 399 2.32 2.85 17.80
C ASP A 399 1.50 3.80 18.69
N ARG A 400 1.12 4.96 18.14
CA ARG A 400 0.11 5.86 18.70
C ARG A 400 -0.88 6.29 17.63
N ALA A 401 -2.15 6.33 17.99
CA ALA A 401 -3.24 6.65 17.07
C ALA A 401 -4.07 7.83 17.59
N PHE A 402 -4.29 8.80 16.72
CA PHE A 402 -5.04 10.01 17.03
C PHE A 402 -6.17 10.21 16.02
N VAL A 403 -7.41 10.17 16.52
CA VAL A 403 -8.59 10.46 15.72
C VAL A 403 -8.84 11.97 15.79
N VAL A 404 -8.72 12.65 14.66
CA VAL A 404 -9.05 14.07 14.57
C VAL A 404 -10.57 14.22 14.46
N VAL A 405 -11.15 15.11 15.28
CA VAL A 405 -12.58 15.30 15.42
C VAL A 405 -12.92 16.75 15.12
N GLY A 406 -13.46 16.98 13.92
CA GLY A 406 -14.02 18.25 13.49
C GLY A 406 -15.51 18.42 13.85
N ASP A 407 -16.13 19.41 13.19
CA ASP A 407 -17.56 19.73 13.35
C ASP A 407 -18.46 18.51 13.13
N GLN A 408 -19.37 18.27 14.06
CA GLN A 408 -20.35 17.17 14.03
C GLN A 408 -21.21 17.16 12.76
N ARG A 409 -21.42 18.32 12.12
CA ARG A 409 -22.22 18.43 10.89
C ARG A 409 -21.49 17.89 9.66
N THR A 410 -20.16 17.97 9.63
CA THR A 410 -19.33 17.67 8.46
C THR A 410 -18.49 16.41 8.63
N ARG A 411 -18.26 15.96 9.87
CA ARG A 411 -17.50 14.75 10.18
C ARG A 411 -18.18 13.48 9.63
N SER A 412 -17.38 12.49 9.28
CA SER A 412 -17.89 11.20 8.77
C SER A 412 -18.82 10.51 9.78
N LYS A 413 -20.04 10.20 9.34
CA LYS A 413 -21.06 9.47 10.12
C LYS A 413 -20.78 7.98 10.20
N SER A 414 -20.10 7.42 9.20
CA SER A 414 -19.76 5.99 9.13
C SER A 414 -18.56 5.61 10.00
N MET A 415 -17.86 6.59 10.57
CA MET A 415 -16.68 6.38 11.39
C MET A 415 -17.00 5.80 12.76
N GLU A 416 -18.09 6.22 13.41
CA GLU A 416 -18.35 5.86 14.83
C GLU A 416 -18.46 4.34 15.03
N SER A 417 -19.26 3.64 14.21
CA SER A 417 -19.42 2.19 14.33
C SER A 417 -18.14 1.41 13.99
N LYS A 418 -17.40 1.84 12.96
CA LYS A 418 -16.15 1.20 12.53
C LYS A 418 -15.02 1.44 13.53
N LEU A 419 -14.95 2.64 14.11
CA LEU A 419 -13.99 3.00 15.14
C LEU A 419 -14.25 2.20 16.43
N LEU A 420 -15.52 2.08 16.86
CA LEU A 420 -15.90 1.24 18.00
C LEU A 420 -15.48 -0.22 17.79
N SER A 421 -15.74 -0.79 16.61
CA SER A 421 -15.31 -2.14 16.27
C SER A 421 -13.78 -2.28 16.32
N SER A 422 -13.03 -1.28 15.87
CA SER A 422 -11.56 -1.31 15.89
C SER A 422 -11.00 -1.24 17.32
N ILE A 423 -11.60 -0.41 18.18
CA ILE A 423 -11.25 -0.31 19.61
C ILE A 423 -11.51 -1.63 20.32
N GLN A 424 -12.65 -2.28 20.05
CA GLN A 424 -12.97 -3.60 20.58
C GLN A 424 -11.99 -4.69 20.12
N GLN A 425 -11.39 -4.52 18.94
CA GLN A 425 -10.36 -5.41 18.38
C GLN A 425 -8.94 -5.06 18.84
N GLY A 426 -8.77 -4.04 19.69
CA GLY A 426 -7.50 -3.71 20.34
C GLY A 426 -6.89 -2.36 19.98
N LEU A 427 -7.54 -1.54 19.13
CA LEU A 427 -7.07 -0.18 18.83
C LEU A 427 -7.05 0.67 20.11
N LYS A 428 -5.87 1.21 20.44
CA LYS A 428 -5.70 2.21 21.49
C LYS A 428 -5.50 3.58 20.84
N ALA A 429 -6.59 4.34 20.75
CA ALA A 429 -6.58 5.67 20.16
C ALA A 429 -6.99 6.75 21.16
N GLN A 430 -6.64 7.99 20.85
CA GLN A 430 -7.11 9.20 21.54
C GLN A 430 -7.81 10.10 20.53
N GLN A 431 -8.67 11.02 20.98
CA GLN A 431 -9.31 11.99 20.10
C GLN A 431 -8.79 13.41 20.31
N ILE A 432 -8.56 14.11 19.19
CA ILE A 432 -8.14 15.50 19.15
C ILE A 432 -9.30 16.32 18.59
N LEU A 433 -9.81 17.25 19.38
CA LEU A 433 -10.94 18.10 19.00
C LEU A 433 -10.42 19.36 18.28
N LEU A 434 -10.83 19.57 17.03
CA LEU A 434 -10.43 20.74 16.23
C LEU A 434 -11.65 21.41 15.57
N PRO A 435 -12.06 22.61 16.02
CA PRO A 435 -11.52 23.37 17.15
C PRO A 435 -11.78 22.68 18.50
N PRO A 436 -11.11 23.09 19.59
CA PRO A 436 -11.30 22.51 20.93
C PRO A 436 -12.74 22.54 21.47
N THR A 437 -13.60 23.37 20.89
CA THR A 437 -15.03 23.47 21.20
C THR A 437 -15.89 22.40 20.53
N SER A 438 -15.31 21.54 19.70
CA SER A 438 -16.02 20.46 19.01
C SER A 438 -16.57 19.43 19.99
N THR A 439 -17.68 18.78 19.62
CA THR A 439 -18.25 17.70 20.43
C THR A 439 -17.41 16.44 20.27
N LEU A 440 -17.22 15.71 21.37
CA LEU A 440 -16.53 14.43 21.36
C LEU A 440 -17.15 13.48 20.31
N ARG A 441 -16.31 12.69 19.65
CA ARG A 441 -16.78 11.68 18.69
C ARG A 441 -17.32 10.45 19.39
N LEU A 442 -16.57 9.95 20.37
CA LEU A 442 -17.00 8.91 21.32
C LEU A 442 -16.83 9.44 22.74
N ASP A 443 -17.35 8.74 23.74
CA ASP A 443 -17.19 9.15 25.13
C ASP A 443 -15.72 9.14 25.58
N SER A 444 -15.42 9.87 26.65
CA SER A 444 -14.05 10.05 27.15
C SER A 444 -13.42 8.79 27.75
N THR A 445 -14.19 7.74 28.00
CA THR A 445 -13.66 6.45 28.48
C THR A 445 -13.26 5.54 27.33
N THR A 446 -14.08 5.49 26.28
CA THR A 446 -13.81 4.68 25.08
C THR A 446 -12.73 5.32 24.20
N LEU A 447 -12.73 6.65 24.08
CA LEU A 447 -11.76 7.40 23.27
C LEU A 447 -11.31 8.64 24.06
N PRO A 448 -10.23 8.57 24.85
CA PRO A 448 -9.82 9.68 25.70
C PRO A 448 -9.44 10.92 24.88
N PRO A 449 -9.88 12.14 25.29
CA PRO A 449 -9.48 13.36 24.63
C PRO A 449 -8.02 13.74 24.94
N ILE A 450 -7.33 14.33 23.98
CA ILE A 450 -5.98 14.91 24.14
C ILE A 450 -5.83 16.15 23.25
N GLN A 451 -5.05 17.14 23.70
CA GLN A 451 -4.74 18.31 22.88
C GLN A 451 -3.39 18.13 22.17
N LEU A 452 -3.25 18.69 20.97
CA LEU A 452 -2.00 18.63 20.20
C LEU A 452 -0.80 19.20 20.98
N GLN A 453 -1.02 20.24 21.78
CA GLN A 453 0.01 20.85 22.62
C GLN A 453 0.49 19.97 23.78
N ASP A 454 -0.32 18.98 24.18
CA ASP A 454 0.04 18.00 25.22
C ASP A 454 0.79 16.81 24.63
N LEU A 455 0.91 16.73 23.30
CA LEU A 455 1.77 15.77 22.62
C LEU A 455 3.21 16.24 22.74
N VAL A 456 3.81 15.92 23.87
CA VAL A 456 5.23 16.17 24.09
C VAL A 456 6.02 15.07 23.39
N PHE A 457 6.98 15.47 22.56
CA PHE A 457 8.08 14.63 22.14
C PHE A 457 9.04 14.53 23.33
N ASP A 458 8.59 13.88 24.40
CA ASP A 458 9.41 13.74 25.60
C ASP A 458 10.69 12.99 25.22
N ASP A 459 11.85 13.47 25.68
CA ASP A 459 13.11 12.69 25.83
C ASP A 459 12.93 11.48 26.79
N ALA A 460 11.71 11.20 27.24
CA ALA A 460 11.38 10.06 28.06
C ALA A 460 11.60 8.76 27.28
N ARG A 461 12.49 7.94 27.84
CA ARG A 461 12.90 6.56 27.53
C ARG A 461 11.75 5.61 27.13
N TYR A 462 11.10 5.85 26.00
CA TYR A 462 10.07 5.00 25.45
C TYR A 462 10.71 3.99 24.51
N TRP A 463 11.22 2.93 25.14
CA TRP A 463 11.56 1.72 24.44
C TRP A 463 10.33 0.82 24.31
N ILE A 464 9.99 0.46 23.07
CA ILE A 464 9.01 -0.57 22.76
C ILE A 464 9.73 -1.91 22.83
N PHE A 465 9.42 -2.71 23.86
CA PHE A 465 9.96 -4.05 24.06
C PHE A 465 9.03 -5.09 23.45
N ASN A 466 9.48 -5.74 22.39
CA ASN A 466 8.79 -6.93 21.87
C ASN A 466 9.53 -8.16 22.37
N ILE A 467 8.99 -8.77 23.42
CA ILE A 467 9.60 -9.95 24.02
C ILE A 467 8.90 -11.18 23.48
N SER A 468 9.69 -12.15 23.00
CA SER A 468 9.19 -13.47 22.60
C SER A 468 10.03 -14.53 23.27
N HIS A 469 9.38 -15.50 23.91
CA HIS A 469 10.10 -16.54 24.64
C HIS A 469 9.51 -17.92 24.40
N ALA A 470 10.36 -18.93 24.53
CA ALA A 470 9.99 -20.32 24.36
C ALA A 470 9.70 -21.05 25.68
N THR A 471 9.58 -20.32 26.82
CA THR A 471 9.48 -20.89 28.19
C THR A 471 8.56 -22.12 28.29
N ASP A 472 7.38 -22.05 27.69
CA ASP A 472 6.35 -23.11 27.79
C ASP A 472 6.36 -24.11 26.63
N LYS A 473 7.28 -23.97 25.66
CA LYS A 473 7.40 -24.90 24.53
C LYS A 473 8.12 -26.20 24.98
N PRO A 474 7.61 -27.39 24.59
CA PRO A 474 8.30 -28.66 24.88
C PRO A 474 9.74 -28.71 24.35
N SER A 475 10.00 -28.11 23.18
CA SER A 475 11.35 -27.99 22.61
C SER A 475 12.31 -27.25 23.54
N ALA A 476 11.85 -26.16 24.18
CA ALA A 476 12.65 -25.39 25.10
C ALA A 476 12.97 -26.16 26.39
N GLN A 477 12.02 -26.95 26.90
CA GLN A 477 12.21 -27.82 28.07
C GLN A 477 13.32 -28.86 27.81
N ILE A 478 13.33 -29.45 26.62
CA ILE A 478 14.38 -30.39 26.21
C ILE A 478 15.73 -29.65 26.10
N LEU A 479 15.78 -28.56 25.33
CA LEU A 479 17.01 -27.80 25.09
C LEU A 479 17.63 -27.22 26.37
N MET A 480 16.81 -26.82 27.36
CA MET A 480 17.31 -26.25 28.61
C MET A 480 17.84 -27.30 29.60
N THR A 481 17.57 -28.59 29.39
CA THR A 481 17.95 -29.64 30.35
C THR A 481 19.47 -29.69 30.53
N ALA A 482 20.21 -29.79 29.43
CA ALA A 482 21.68 -29.86 29.45
C ALA A 482 22.33 -28.59 30.01
N THR A 483 21.70 -27.42 29.90
CA THR A 483 22.27 -26.18 30.45
C THR A 483 22.07 -26.04 31.97
N ARG A 484 21.11 -26.79 32.53
CA ARG A 484 20.80 -26.81 33.98
C ARG A 484 21.45 -27.97 34.72
N ASP A 485 21.82 -29.03 34.00
CA ASP A 485 22.52 -30.17 34.59
C ASP A 485 23.96 -29.77 34.96
N ALA A 486 24.29 -29.89 36.25
CA ALA A 486 25.60 -29.56 36.78
C ALA A 486 26.71 -30.52 36.29
N SER A 487 26.34 -31.72 35.79
CA SER A 487 27.28 -32.67 35.20
C SER A 487 27.78 -32.23 33.82
N PHE A 488 27.11 -31.28 33.17
CA PHE A 488 27.51 -30.71 31.89
C PHE A 488 28.39 -29.47 32.11
N ALA A 489 29.60 -29.51 31.55
CA ALA A 489 30.56 -28.41 31.54
C ALA A 489 31.43 -28.48 30.28
N GLY A 490 32.18 -27.40 30.01
CA GLY A 490 33.15 -27.34 28.92
C GLY A 490 32.51 -27.58 27.54
N PRO A 491 33.11 -28.40 26.66
CA PRO A 491 32.62 -28.65 25.31
C PRO A 491 31.15 -29.10 25.23
N ALA A 492 30.70 -29.95 26.16
CA ALA A 492 29.33 -30.46 26.16
C ALA A 492 28.31 -29.34 26.45
N LEU A 493 28.63 -28.46 27.41
CA LEU A 493 27.79 -27.31 27.72
C LEU A 493 27.80 -26.29 26.57
N ARG A 494 28.96 -26.04 25.94
CA ARG A 494 29.05 -25.19 24.75
C ARG A 494 28.19 -25.71 23.60
N HIS A 495 28.20 -27.02 23.36
CA HIS A 495 27.35 -27.64 22.34
C HIS A 495 25.85 -27.45 22.66
N ALA A 496 25.44 -27.56 23.93
CA ALA A 496 24.05 -27.29 24.33
C ALA A 496 23.65 -25.83 24.03
N HIS A 497 24.50 -24.85 24.37
CA HIS A 497 24.25 -23.44 24.06
C HIS A 497 24.22 -23.17 22.55
N HIS A 498 25.06 -23.86 21.77
CA HIS A 498 25.05 -23.81 20.31
C HIS A 498 23.72 -24.27 19.73
N GLN A 499 23.19 -25.42 20.18
CA GLN A 499 21.87 -25.91 19.74
C GLN A 499 20.74 -24.93 20.10
N ILE A 500 20.81 -24.31 21.28
CA ILE A 500 19.86 -23.27 21.69
C ILE A 500 19.92 -22.07 20.75
N GLY A 501 21.12 -21.57 20.44
CA GLY A 501 21.31 -20.44 19.54
C GLY A 501 20.71 -20.70 18.15
N ARG A 502 20.98 -21.88 17.59
CA ARG A 502 20.42 -22.30 16.29
C ARG A 502 18.88 -22.39 16.32
N TYR A 503 18.31 -22.95 17.39
CA TYR A 503 16.86 -23.02 17.55
C TYR A 503 16.22 -21.62 17.62
N LEU A 504 16.74 -20.74 18.48
CA LEU A 504 16.21 -19.38 18.63
C LEU A 504 16.34 -18.58 17.34
N ALA A 505 17.44 -18.79 16.59
CA ALA A 505 17.63 -18.15 15.30
C ALA A 505 16.54 -18.55 14.29
N LEU A 506 16.35 -19.86 14.09
CA LEU A 506 15.42 -20.38 13.08
C LEU A 506 13.95 -20.13 13.40
N GLU A 507 13.57 -20.17 14.68
CA GLU A 507 12.17 -20.04 15.10
C GLU A 507 11.78 -18.58 15.36
N TYR A 508 12.61 -17.83 16.10
CA TYR A 508 12.20 -16.52 16.65
C TYR A 508 12.91 -15.35 15.98
N VAL A 509 14.22 -15.44 15.73
CA VAL A 509 14.95 -14.34 15.07
C VAL A 509 14.45 -14.16 13.64
N SER A 510 14.22 -15.27 12.91
CA SER A 510 13.63 -15.26 11.57
C SER A 510 12.22 -14.64 11.54
N GLU A 511 11.39 -14.91 12.54
CA GLU A 511 10.05 -14.31 12.69
C GLU A 511 10.14 -12.80 12.91
N LYS A 512 11.07 -12.35 13.77
CA LYS A 512 11.27 -10.92 14.02
C LYS A 512 11.81 -10.22 12.79
N ILE A 513 12.90 -10.73 12.21
CA ILE A 513 13.60 -10.08 11.09
C ILE A 513 12.81 -10.17 9.79
N GLY A 514 12.13 -11.29 9.56
CA GLY A 514 11.45 -11.63 8.32
C GLY A 514 12.35 -12.40 7.36
N LEU A 515 11.74 -12.90 6.29
CA LEU A 515 12.42 -13.68 5.26
C LEU A 515 12.46 -12.91 3.94
N THR A 516 13.46 -13.21 3.12
CA THR A 516 13.54 -12.76 1.74
C THR A 516 13.70 -13.95 0.81
N SER A 517 13.03 -13.87 -0.33
CA SER A 517 13.08 -14.87 -1.39
C SER A 517 14.31 -14.66 -2.27
N TYR A 518 14.95 -15.75 -2.67
CA TYR A 518 16.11 -15.70 -3.57
C TYR A 518 16.10 -16.89 -4.54
N PRO A 519 16.67 -16.75 -5.75
CA PRO A 519 16.67 -17.83 -6.74
C PRO A 519 17.65 -18.93 -6.32
N ILE A 520 17.18 -20.17 -6.35
CA ILE A 520 17.98 -21.39 -6.15
C ILE A 520 17.85 -22.31 -7.35
N ARG A 521 18.89 -23.12 -7.60
CA ARG A 521 18.79 -24.22 -8.58
C ARG A 521 18.05 -25.38 -7.95
N HIS A 522 16.90 -25.72 -8.50
CA HIS A 522 16.17 -26.93 -8.15
C HIS A 522 16.96 -28.17 -8.57
N VAL A 523 16.77 -29.29 -7.86
CA VAL A 523 17.44 -30.56 -8.17
C VAL A 523 17.09 -31.10 -9.58
N GLN A 524 15.99 -30.62 -10.18
CA GLN A 524 15.57 -30.95 -11.54
C GLN A 524 16.18 -30.04 -12.63
N GLY A 525 17.10 -29.14 -12.27
CA GLY A 525 17.83 -28.28 -13.21
C GLY A 525 17.22 -26.91 -13.48
N ASN A 526 15.94 -26.70 -13.15
CA ASN A 526 15.27 -25.39 -13.26
C ASN A 526 15.58 -24.48 -12.05
N PHE A 527 15.37 -23.17 -12.18
CA PHE A 527 15.39 -22.27 -11.03
C PHE A 527 14.05 -22.34 -10.27
N THR A 528 14.13 -22.25 -8.95
CA THR A 528 12.97 -22.09 -8.05
C THR A 528 13.32 -21.08 -6.95
N THR A 529 12.39 -20.83 -6.04
CA THR A 529 12.53 -19.85 -4.97
C THR A 529 12.95 -20.52 -3.67
N GLY A 530 14.10 -20.11 -3.12
CA GLY A 530 14.52 -20.39 -1.76
C GLY A 530 14.16 -19.23 -0.81
N GLN A 531 14.25 -19.49 0.50
CA GLN A 531 14.07 -18.48 1.53
C GLN A 531 15.33 -18.36 2.38
N ARG A 532 15.64 -17.14 2.80
CA ARG A 532 16.73 -16.83 3.74
C ARG A 532 16.34 -15.64 4.62
N LEU A 533 17.16 -15.31 5.61
CA LEU A 533 16.89 -14.16 6.47
C LEU A 533 16.85 -12.86 5.64
N LEU A 534 15.92 -11.95 5.95
CA LEU A 534 15.87 -10.64 5.30
C LEU A 534 17.19 -9.89 5.55
N ASP A 535 17.84 -9.46 4.45
CA ASP A 535 19.14 -8.78 4.50
C ASP A 535 20.21 -9.53 5.31
N GLU A 536 20.27 -10.86 5.16
CA GLU A 536 21.22 -11.72 5.88
C GLU A 536 22.67 -11.25 5.73
N ASP A 537 23.07 -10.84 4.52
CA ASP A 537 24.41 -10.32 4.19
C ASP A 537 24.70 -8.91 4.78
N LYS A 538 23.68 -8.26 5.33
CA LYS A 538 23.77 -6.97 6.04
C LYS A 538 23.38 -7.11 7.51
N THR A 539 23.49 -8.32 8.05
CA THR A 539 23.26 -8.62 9.46
C THR A 539 24.60 -8.86 10.16
N LEU A 540 24.79 -8.24 11.33
CA LEU A 540 25.96 -8.41 12.18
C LEU A 540 25.56 -9.14 13.48
N ILE A 541 26.10 -10.33 13.69
CA ILE A 541 25.95 -11.10 14.93
C ILE A 541 27.09 -10.70 15.87
N ILE A 542 26.75 -10.23 17.06
CA ILE A 542 27.70 -9.82 18.09
C ILE A 542 27.61 -10.79 19.27
N ALA A 543 28.68 -11.55 19.46
CA ALA A 543 28.84 -12.44 20.61
C ALA A 543 29.35 -11.63 21.81
N LEU A 544 28.53 -11.52 22.87
CA LEU A 544 28.97 -10.91 24.13
C LEU A 544 29.87 -11.91 24.86
N MET A 545 31.15 -11.58 24.91
CA MET A 545 32.16 -12.45 25.48
C MET A 545 32.09 -12.46 27.01
N ARG A 546 32.33 -13.60 27.66
CA ARG A 546 32.64 -14.92 27.07
C ARG A 546 31.40 -15.81 26.92
N GLY A 547 30.37 -15.60 27.73
CA GLY A 547 29.23 -16.52 27.86
C GLY A 547 28.35 -16.61 26.61
N GLY A 548 28.27 -15.55 25.80
CA GLY A 548 27.43 -15.51 24.60
C GLY A 548 27.97 -16.29 23.41
N GLU A 549 29.28 -16.52 23.31
CA GLU A 549 29.94 -17.07 22.11
C GLU A 549 29.34 -18.39 21.62
N PRO A 550 29.19 -19.45 22.44
CA PRO A 550 28.69 -20.72 21.94
C PRO A 550 27.27 -20.62 21.37
N MET A 551 26.43 -19.76 21.97
CA MET A 551 25.09 -19.50 21.46
C MET A 551 25.12 -18.68 20.17
N ALA A 552 25.98 -17.67 20.11
CA ALA A 552 26.15 -16.84 18.92
C ALA A 552 26.61 -17.68 17.72
N LEU A 553 27.51 -18.64 17.92
CA LEU A 553 27.94 -19.57 16.88
C LEU A 553 26.77 -20.42 16.34
N GLY A 554 25.81 -20.79 17.21
CA GLY A 554 24.57 -21.42 16.79
C GLY A 554 23.69 -20.51 15.93
N VAL A 555 23.61 -19.21 16.26
CA VAL A 555 22.91 -18.22 15.44
C VAL A 555 23.61 -18.04 14.08
N SER A 556 24.94 -18.01 14.06
CA SER A 556 25.74 -17.89 12.85
C SER A 556 25.62 -19.12 11.94
N GLU A 557 25.49 -20.33 12.51
CA GLU A 557 25.20 -21.53 11.72
C GLU A 557 23.85 -21.43 11.00
N ALA A 558 22.83 -20.83 11.64
CA ALA A 558 21.53 -20.63 11.03
C ALA A 558 21.52 -19.56 9.93
N PHE A 559 22.41 -18.56 10.03
CA PHE A 559 22.51 -17.41 9.13
C PHE A 559 23.92 -17.26 8.56
N PRO A 560 24.34 -18.14 7.64
CA PRO A 560 25.72 -18.23 7.18
C PRO A 560 26.24 -17.00 6.43
N LEU A 561 25.38 -16.11 5.93
CA LEU A 561 25.80 -14.87 5.26
C LEU A 561 26.01 -13.70 6.24
N ALA A 562 25.54 -13.81 7.48
CA ALA A 562 25.69 -12.77 8.47
C ALA A 562 27.15 -12.63 8.93
N ALA A 563 27.61 -11.40 9.11
CA ALA A 563 28.91 -11.12 9.68
C ALA A 563 28.94 -11.50 11.17
N PHE A 564 30.11 -11.89 11.68
CA PHE A 564 30.28 -12.32 13.08
C PHE A 564 31.35 -11.48 13.78
N HIS A 565 31.03 -10.94 14.96
CA HIS A 565 31.92 -10.10 15.75
C HIS A 565 31.96 -10.54 17.21
N HIS A 566 33.17 -10.77 17.74
CA HIS A 566 33.37 -11.02 19.17
C HIS A 566 33.55 -9.69 19.88
N SER A 567 32.83 -9.49 21.00
CA SER A 567 32.86 -8.23 21.73
C SER A 567 32.97 -8.48 23.23
N TYR A 568 34.00 -7.95 23.87
CA TYR A 568 34.18 -8.04 25.33
C TYR A 568 33.49 -6.87 26.04
N GLN A 569 33.52 -5.70 25.43
CA GLN A 569 32.90 -4.47 25.92
C GLN A 569 32.21 -3.71 24.77
N PRO A 570 31.25 -2.81 25.05
CA PRO A 570 30.52 -2.07 24.02
C PRO A 570 31.43 -1.35 23.02
N GLU A 571 32.55 -0.78 23.49
CA GLU A 571 33.51 0.00 22.71
C GLU A 571 34.22 -0.81 21.61
N ASP A 572 34.19 -2.13 21.68
CA ASP A 572 34.71 -3.00 20.63
C ASP A 572 33.83 -2.96 19.36
N VAL A 573 32.59 -2.45 19.48
CA VAL A 573 31.69 -2.17 18.36
C VAL A 573 31.90 -0.73 17.89
N GLN A 574 32.54 -0.53 16.74
CA GLN A 574 32.83 0.79 16.19
C GLN A 574 31.89 1.10 15.02
N GLU A 575 31.74 2.38 14.67
CA GLU A 575 30.91 2.83 13.54
C GLU A 575 31.23 2.08 12.22
N LYS A 576 32.52 1.82 11.97
CA LYS A 576 32.99 1.05 10.80
C LYS A 576 32.44 -0.38 10.75
N ASN A 577 32.14 -0.99 11.90
CA ASN A 577 31.56 -2.33 11.98
C ASN A 577 30.07 -2.34 11.58
N LEU A 578 29.39 -1.21 11.80
CA LEU A 578 27.95 -1.05 11.54
C LEU A 578 27.66 -0.44 10.15
N LYS A 579 28.67 0.15 9.51
CA LYS A 579 28.50 0.80 8.21
C LYS A 579 27.96 -0.17 7.16
N GLY A 580 26.79 0.13 6.63
CA GLY A 580 26.11 -0.69 5.61
C GLY A 580 25.33 -1.88 6.16
N MET A 581 25.40 -2.13 7.47
CA MET A 581 24.55 -3.11 8.15
C MET A 581 23.13 -2.56 8.31
N ARG A 582 22.15 -3.46 8.29
CA ARG A 582 20.74 -3.16 8.56
C ARG A 582 20.29 -3.74 9.89
N THR A 583 20.87 -4.85 10.32
CA THR A 583 20.50 -5.54 11.56
C THR A 583 21.71 -5.90 12.39
N VAL A 584 21.59 -5.76 13.71
CA VAL A 584 22.52 -6.26 14.71
C VAL A 584 21.80 -7.28 15.58
N VAL A 585 22.42 -8.45 15.76
CA VAL A 585 21.95 -9.51 16.66
C VAL A 585 22.92 -9.59 17.84
N LEU A 586 22.50 -9.08 19.00
CA LEU A 586 23.27 -9.16 20.26
C LEU A 586 22.97 -10.50 20.94
N VAL A 587 23.98 -11.32 21.19
CA VAL A 587 23.78 -12.66 21.73
C VAL A 587 24.51 -12.83 23.06
N ASP A 588 23.76 -13.22 24.10
CA ASP A 588 24.31 -13.58 25.40
C ASP A 588 23.60 -14.80 25.99
N SER A 589 24.31 -15.61 26.77
CA SER A 589 23.74 -16.77 27.43
C SER A 589 22.67 -16.41 28.48
N VAL A 590 22.89 -15.34 29.25
CA VAL A 590 22.06 -14.98 30.41
C VAL A 590 21.91 -13.47 30.56
N ILE A 591 20.68 -12.97 30.53
CA ILE A 591 20.35 -11.58 30.87
C ILE A 591 19.76 -11.55 32.28
N ASN A 592 20.56 -11.11 33.25
CA ASN A 592 20.16 -11.09 34.66
C ASN A 592 19.52 -9.77 35.10
N ASN A 593 20.25 -8.66 35.14
CA ASN A 593 19.68 -7.33 35.44
C ASN A 593 19.50 -6.46 34.18
N GLY A 594 20.02 -6.91 33.03
CA GLY A 594 20.00 -6.15 31.79
C GLY A 594 21.12 -5.14 31.60
N LYS A 595 22.03 -4.95 32.58
CA LYS A 595 23.01 -3.87 32.54
C LYS A 595 23.95 -3.92 31.34
N SER A 596 24.65 -5.04 31.16
CA SER A 596 25.58 -5.19 30.04
C SER A 596 24.84 -5.03 28.71
N MET A 597 23.64 -5.60 28.58
CA MET A 597 22.84 -5.47 27.37
C MET A 597 22.43 -4.01 27.11
N ALA A 598 22.06 -3.25 28.13
CA ALA A 598 21.73 -1.83 28.02
C ALA A 598 22.95 -1.01 27.56
N GLU A 599 24.13 -1.28 28.11
CA GLU A 599 25.38 -0.60 27.73
C GLU A 599 25.70 -0.81 26.24
N TYR A 600 25.56 -2.05 25.74
CA TYR A 600 25.71 -2.35 24.31
C TYR A 600 24.69 -1.62 23.43
N ILE A 601 23.41 -1.64 23.82
CA ILE A 601 22.35 -0.99 23.05
C ILE A 601 22.56 0.52 23.01
N ASN A 602 22.83 1.14 24.16
CA ASN A 602 23.07 2.58 24.26
C ASN A 602 24.29 2.99 23.44
N HIS A 603 25.38 2.21 23.48
CA HIS A 603 26.57 2.45 22.69
C HIS A 603 26.26 2.39 21.18
N ILE A 604 25.60 1.33 20.70
CA ILE A 604 25.23 1.17 19.29
C ILE A 604 24.32 2.31 18.82
N ARG A 605 23.34 2.71 19.65
CA ARG A 605 22.45 3.84 19.35
C ARG A 605 23.19 5.18 19.40
N GLY A 606 24.21 5.31 20.25
CA GLY A 606 25.08 6.47 20.37
C GLY A 606 25.94 6.72 19.13
N LEU A 607 26.24 5.67 18.35
CA LEU A 607 26.95 5.77 17.06
C LEU A 607 26.09 6.34 15.92
N ASP A 608 24.80 6.60 16.17
CA ASP A 608 23.86 7.24 15.23
C ASP A 608 23.69 6.50 13.88
N VAL A 609 23.81 5.17 13.91
CA VAL A 609 23.61 4.32 12.73
C VAL A 609 22.19 3.71 12.76
N PRO A 610 21.40 3.80 11.68
CA PRO A 610 20.04 3.28 11.63
C PRO A 610 20.01 1.76 11.46
N VAL A 611 20.36 1.02 12.52
CA VAL A 611 20.33 -0.46 12.55
C VAL A 611 19.22 -0.99 13.46
N ARG A 612 18.57 -2.08 13.04
CA ARG A 612 17.75 -2.91 13.93
C ARG A 612 18.62 -3.55 15.00
N ILE A 613 18.13 -3.67 16.23
CA ILE A 613 18.78 -4.49 17.27
C ILE A 613 17.82 -5.60 17.69
N VAL A 614 18.28 -6.84 17.57
CA VAL A 614 17.62 -8.05 18.08
C VAL A 614 18.49 -8.65 19.16
N VAL A 615 17.93 -8.90 20.35
CA VAL A 615 18.64 -9.52 21.46
C VAL A 615 18.25 -10.99 21.55
N VAL A 616 19.24 -11.88 21.59
CA VAL A 616 19.07 -13.33 21.73
C VAL A 616 19.64 -13.77 23.06
N ALA A 617 18.84 -14.45 23.87
CA ALA A 617 19.31 -15.01 25.13
C ALA A 617 18.81 -16.41 25.46
N GLY A 618 19.66 -17.18 26.14
CA GLY A 618 19.25 -18.47 26.71
C GLY A 618 18.30 -18.27 27.89
N VAL A 619 18.61 -17.33 28.77
CA VAL A 619 17.82 -17.07 29.98
C VAL A 619 17.65 -15.58 30.17
N VAL A 620 16.41 -15.14 30.39
CA VAL A 620 16.11 -13.75 30.73
C VAL A 620 15.38 -13.70 32.06
N GLN A 621 15.87 -12.90 32.98
CA GLN A 621 15.23 -12.72 34.27
C GLN A 621 14.04 -11.77 34.14
N GLU A 622 12.88 -12.12 34.71
CA GLU A 622 11.62 -11.40 34.49
C GLU A 622 11.69 -9.91 34.90
N GLN A 623 12.30 -9.62 36.06
CA GLN A 623 12.47 -8.24 36.53
C GLN A 623 13.49 -7.44 35.71
N ALA A 624 14.27 -8.04 34.82
CA ALA A 624 15.13 -7.28 33.90
C ALA A 624 14.29 -6.55 32.84
N VAL A 625 13.19 -7.17 32.39
CA VAL A 625 12.41 -6.77 31.22
C VAL A 625 10.99 -6.28 31.51
N GLN A 626 10.55 -6.35 32.77
CA GLN A 626 9.29 -5.75 33.24
C GLN A 626 9.26 -4.22 33.03
N GLU A 627 8.08 -3.62 33.15
CA GLU A 627 7.84 -2.18 32.90
C GLU A 627 8.78 -1.24 33.67
N ASN A 628 9.23 -1.65 34.86
CA ASN A 628 10.23 -0.96 35.69
C ASN A 628 11.54 -1.76 35.86
N GLY A 629 11.83 -2.63 34.90
CA GLY A 629 12.95 -3.55 34.94
C GLY A 629 14.31 -2.90 34.70
N GLY A 630 15.37 -3.61 35.09
CA GLY A 630 16.74 -3.08 35.05
C GLY A 630 17.20 -2.68 33.65
N LEU A 631 16.89 -3.48 32.62
CA LEU A 631 17.21 -3.18 31.22
C LEU A 631 16.52 -1.88 30.79
N ARG A 632 15.20 -1.81 30.96
CA ARG A 632 14.39 -0.66 30.53
C ARG A 632 14.78 0.65 31.24
N LYS A 633 15.20 0.58 32.52
CA LYS A 633 15.67 1.75 33.28
C LYS A 633 16.99 2.32 32.78
N GLN A 634 17.84 1.46 32.23
CA GLN A 634 19.20 1.81 31.81
C GLN A 634 19.29 2.18 30.33
N LEU A 635 18.30 1.82 29.53
CA LEU A 635 18.24 2.25 28.15
C LEU A 635 18.05 3.77 28.06
N GLU A 636 18.92 4.39 27.28
CA GLU A 636 18.87 5.80 26.91
C GLU A 636 18.09 5.97 25.61
N ARG A 637 17.60 7.19 25.35
CA ARG A 637 16.83 7.55 24.14
C ARG A 637 15.59 6.68 23.92
N HIS A 638 14.99 6.77 22.73
CA HIS A 638 13.82 6.00 22.32
C HIS A 638 14.25 4.89 21.36
N GLY A 639 13.42 3.86 21.24
CA GLY A 639 13.70 2.83 20.24
C GLY A 639 12.79 1.62 20.33
N ARG A 640 12.96 0.72 19.37
CA ARG A 640 12.34 -0.59 19.39
C ARG A 640 13.42 -1.64 19.65
N LEU A 641 13.14 -2.53 20.61
CA LEU A 641 13.99 -3.67 20.93
C LEU A 641 13.18 -4.95 20.81
N ASP A 642 13.61 -5.84 19.91
CA ASP A 642 13.10 -7.19 19.88
C ASP A 642 14.01 -8.08 20.71
N LEU A 643 13.45 -8.79 21.69
CA LEU A 643 14.20 -9.67 22.58
C LEU A 643 13.60 -11.07 22.51
N VAL A 644 14.44 -12.03 22.12
CA VAL A 644 14.08 -13.44 22.01
C VAL A 644 14.80 -14.25 23.07
N ALA A 645 14.07 -15.10 23.79
CA ALA A 645 14.61 -15.89 24.88
C ALA A 645 14.20 -17.37 24.79
N LEU A 646 15.10 -18.28 25.14
CA LEU A 646 14.69 -19.68 25.33
C LEU A 646 13.76 -19.80 26.53
N ARG A 647 14.06 -19.10 27.63
CA ARG A 647 13.20 -19.08 28.81
C ARG A 647 13.24 -17.75 29.57
N MET A 648 12.11 -17.44 30.20
CA MET A 648 12.02 -16.45 31.26
C MET A 648 12.14 -17.11 32.63
N SER A 649 12.79 -16.43 33.58
CA SER A 649 13.04 -16.94 34.93
C SER A 649 12.63 -15.90 35.98
N SER A 650 11.75 -16.30 36.89
CA SER A 650 11.41 -15.54 38.10
C SER A 650 12.57 -15.54 39.12
N ASN A 651 13.40 -16.59 39.12
CA ASN A 651 14.57 -16.68 39.98
C ASN A 651 15.67 -15.72 39.53
N LYS A 652 16.05 -14.80 40.42
CA LYS A 652 17.23 -13.95 40.27
C LYS A 652 18.44 -14.66 40.87
N TYR A 653 19.34 -15.13 40.02
CA TYR A 653 20.57 -15.79 40.44
C TYR A 653 21.76 -15.21 39.68
N THR A 654 22.70 -14.62 40.41
CA THR A 654 24.01 -14.26 39.87
C THR A 654 24.95 -15.39 40.25
N GLY A 655 25.49 -16.10 39.26
CA GLY A 655 26.49 -17.14 39.50
C GLY A 655 27.65 -16.60 40.33
N LYS A 656 28.12 -17.39 41.29
CA LYS A 656 29.36 -17.10 42.02
C LYS A 656 30.28 -18.31 41.85
N LYS A 657 31.44 -18.11 41.24
CA LYS A 657 32.47 -19.14 41.05
C LYS A 657 31.95 -20.36 40.26
N GLN A 658 31.77 -21.50 40.93
CA GLN A 658 31.39 -22.79 40.35
C GLN A 658 30.03 -22.82 39.62
N THR A 659 29.20 -21.78 39.78
CA THR A 659 27.88 -21.68 39.14
C THR A 659 27.79 -20.59 38.08
N ASP A 660 28.88 -19.88 37.78
CA ASP A 660 28.91 -18.92 36.67
C ASP A 660 28.82 -19.63 35.31
N THR A 661 28.05 -19.05 34.39
CA THR A 661 27.81 -19.68 33.08
C THR A 661 29.05 -19.60 32.20
N GLY A 662 29.75 -18.46 32.18
CA GLY A 662 31.00 -18.31 31.45
C GLY A 662 32.05 -19.29 31.94
N ASP A 663 32.21 -19.42 33.26
CA ASP A 663 33.21 -20.32 33.81
C ASP A 663 32.93 -21.79 33.53
N ARG A 664 31.67 -22.21 33.62
CA ARG A 664 31.28 -23.59 33.26
C ARG A 664 31.44 -23.88 31.78
N LEU A 665 31.23 -22.90 30.90
CA LEU A 665 31.39 -23.07 29.45
C LEU A 665 32.84 -23.35 29.06
N PHE A 666 33.81 -22.79 29.78
CA PHE A 666 35.24 -22.90 29.44
C PHE A 666 36.07 -23.67 30.48
N ASN A 667 35.41 -24.29 31.47
CA ASN A 667 36.06 -24.98 32.59
C ASN A 667 37.05 -24.08 33.35
N THR A 668 36.71 -22.80 33.54
CA THR A 668 37.56 -21.82 34.22
C THR A 668 37.15 -21.53 35.65
N THR A 669 36.30 -22.38 36.25
CA THR A 669 35.76 -22.21 37.61
C THR A 669 36.81 -22.18 38.74
N TYR A 670 38.07 -22.45 38.42
CA TYR A 670 39.22 -22.47 39.33
C TYR A 670 40.27 -21.38 39.02
N LEU A 671 40.08 -20.56 37.97
CA LEU A 671 41.07 -19.59 37.50
C LEU A 671 40.93 -18.19 38.11
N ASP A 672 39.98 -17.99 39.03
CA ASP A 672 39.75 -16.73 39.75
C ASP A 672 40.26 -16.75 41.19
#